data_AF-A0A1I5Z7G9-F1
#
_entry.id   AF-A0A1I5Z7G9-F1
#
_cell.length_a   1.000
_cell.length_b   1.000
_cell.length_c   1.000
_cell.angle_alpha   90.00
_cell.angle_beta   90.00
_cell.angle_gamma   90.00
#
_symmetry.space_group_name_H-M   'P 1'
#
loop_
_entity.id
_entity.type
_entity.pdbx_description
1 polymer ?
#
loop_
_entity_poly.entity_id
_entity_poly.type
_entity_poly.pdbx_seq_one_letter_code
_entity_poly.pdbx_strand_id
1 'polypeptide(L)'
;MKMKKRLLSILLSLALMLGLMPGMNLTTYATEGTAWNLTDSLPVNGGVYYLEKDVIVTTAQKAGTRGDSTWYIENNTTIDLNGHSITLRRNDLWNNIEIKANTTFTIKDSAGNGVIRQDRPDNKDSQVIIVNGVLNLEGGTITGGKFSDPDNGGTGAGVVVQKSGTFNMSGGVITGNTLTYTGHNSSYRGAAGVYCNYSAGQPTFNMTGGTISGNTANGEFAYEAIGHNNSIKGTISGGYIQGTCTNISSITGGFFTVNPSSDGFCKNGAIPSTHMVKEINETIVGVNYKYQVVPIPTHTHDFKYYANDATITAICTADGCSLPPTTEGGSDHVAKLILVKPTLTTYGQSGAGISTAATLTGLSDFNAATGKNVAATDIKYVGRNNTTYVESSTAPTNAGDYTAKITVEEKTASVEYTIAKGNPTANAPTGLTATYGQTLADVTLTNPDGNTPGTWEWVDAGTTGVGSVGNQTFRANFTPTDTGNYKAVSNMNVTVTVGKATSPVTIASTAVVTRGGRTVNLANNVTLNGATGNVTYAINGEANGCTLSGSTLTSGNNTGNVIVNVSVAADDNYDALAATPITVTISDKGTQTITASDVTATYGEIGKKVEATTDGNGAISYAVKEGSADYIDVDATTGALTIKKVGTATVIVTAAETATYAQANKEVTVTINKANSTVTKAPTAKTLTYNGQAQALVTAGTTASGEMQYALGTETAATEPYTTSIPTATDAGTYYVWYKAVGDDAHSDSEPKCIIVTIRAEGSGGDGAYVPSTPTPTTPAESYTVPVSNENTVNISTNISA
;
A
#
# COMPACT_ATOMS: atom_id res chain seq x y z
N MET A 1 -11.85 -74.13 55.17
CA MET A 1 -11.79 -72.67 54.92
C MET A 1 -13.15 -71.99 54.62
N LYS A 2 -14.30 -72.69 54.50
CA LYS A 2 -15.62 -72.05 54.24
C LYS A 2 -16.54 -71.86 55.47
N MET A 3 -16.34 -72.58 56.59
CA MET A 3 -17.15 -72.40 57.82
C MET A 3 -16.68 -71.24 58.71
N LYS A 4 -15.37 -70.93 58.76
CA LYS A 4 -14.84 -69.83 59.60
C LYS A 4 -15.18 -68.42 59.07
N LYS A 5 -15.45 -68.25 57.76
CA LYS A 5 -15.90 -66.97 57.19
C LYS A 5 -17.38 -66.64 57.50
N ARG A 6 -18.21 -67.66 57.76
CA ARG A 6 -19.63 -67.45 58.16
C ARG A 6 -19.77 -67.06 59.64
N LEU A 7 -18.92 -67.57 60.53
CA LEU A 7 -18.92 -67.16 61.94
C LEU A 7 -18.44 -65.70 62.11
N LEU A 8 -17.41 -65.29 61.34
CA LEU A 8 -16.85 -63.94 61.40
C LEU A 8 -17.79 -62.87 60.79
N SER A 9 -18.58 -63.22 59.77
CA SER A 9 -19.60 -62.31 59.21
C SER A 9 -20.81 -62.14 60.14
N ILE A 10 -21.19 -63.18 60.89
CA ILE A 10 -22.25 -63.11 61.90
C ILE A 10 -21.81 -62.29 63.13
N LEU A 11 -20.55 -62.42 63.58
CA LEU A 11 -20.01 -61.61 64.68
C LEU A 11 -19.85 -60.12 64.29
N LEU A 12 -19.46 -59.83 63.04
CA LEU A 12 -19.28 -58.47 62.55
C LEU A 12 -20.63 -57.75 62.31
N SER A 13 -21.68 -58.50 61.96
CA SER A 13 -23.04 -57.95 61.85
C SER A 13 -23.74 -57.77 63.20
N LEU A 14 -23.41 -58.60 64.21
CA LEU A 14 -23.89 -58.43 65.59
C LEU A 14 -23.22 -57.22 66.29
N ALA A 15 -21.95 -56.93 65.95
CA ALA A 15 -21.22 -55.76 66.45
C ALA A 15 -21.67 -54.42 65.82
N LEU A 16 -22.26 -54.44 64.62
CA LEU A 16 -22.88 -53.24 64.03
C LEU A 16 -24.31 -52.98 64.54
N MET A 17 -25.04 -54.00 65.04
CA MET A 17 -26.40 -53.85 65.58
C MET A 17 -26.44 -53.48 67.07
N LEU A 18 -25.36 -53.71 67.83
CA LEU A 18 -25.23 -53.31 69.22
C LEU A 18 -24.08 -52.31 69.31
N GLY A 19 -24.42 -51.01 69.27
CA GLY A 19 -23.45 -49.92 69.32
C GLY A 19 -22.39 -50.13 70.41
N LEU A 20 -21.16 -50.41 69.99
CA LEU A 20 -20.03 -50.64 70.88
C LEU A 20 -19.40 -49.30 71.28
N MET A 21 -19.35 -49.07 72.60
CA MET A 21 -18.70 -47.92 73.21
C MET A 21 -17.17 -47.96 73.01
N PRO A 22 -16.47 -46.81 73.04
CA PRO A 22 -15.01 -46.76 72.94
C PRO A 22 -14.37 -47.33 74.21
N GLY A 23 -13.46 -48.31 74.09
CA GLY A 23 -12.63 -48.74 75.22
C GLY A 23 -12.12 -50.18 75.27
N MET A 24 -12.37 -51.04 74.28
CA MET A 24 -11.85 -52.42 74.29
C MET A 24 -10.95 -52.71 73.07
N ASN A 25 -9.64 -52.73 73.29
CA ASN A 25 -8.67 -53.24 72.32
C ASN A 25 -8.44 -54.74 72.57
N LEU A 26 -8.69 -55.58 71.57
CA LEU A 26 -8.27 -56.98 71.54
C LEU A 26 -7.10 -57.09 70.57
N THR A 27 -5.87 -56.97 71.05
CA THR A 27 -4.65 -57.16 70.26
C THR A 27 -4.13 -58.59 70.46
N THR A 28 -4.42 -59.48 69.51
CA THR A 28 -3.63 -60.71 69.31
C THR A 28 -2.53 -60.39 68.30
N TYR A 29 -1.30 -60.18 68.76
CA TYR A 29 -0.12 -60.07 67.89
C TYR A 29 0.25 -61.47 67.38
N ALA A 30 0.12 -61.70 66.08
CA ALA A 30 0.85 -62.77 65.41
C ALA A 30 2.24 -62.21 65.06
N THR A 31 3.29 -62.66 65.75
CA THR A 31 4.68 -62.30 65.47
C THR A 31 5.15 -63.00 64.19
N GLU A 32 5.28 -62.26 63.09
CA GLU A 32 5.70 -62.77 61.77
C GLU A 32 7.24 -62.95 61.67
N GLY A 33 7.87 -63.64 62.63
CA GLY A 33 9.33 -63.85 62.69
C GLY A 33 9.75 -65.29 62.95
N THR A 34 11.03 -65.59 62.67
CA THR A 34 11.67 -66.88 62.97
C THR A 34 12.26 -66.86 64.39
N ALA A 35 11.95 -67.86 65.21
CA ALA A 35 12.54 -67.98 66.55
C ALA A 35 14.07 -68.10 66.46
N TRP A 36 14.79 -67.28 67.23
CA TRP A 36 16.24 -67.41 67.41
C TRP A 36 16.54 -67.89 68.82
N ASN A 37 16.97 -69.16 68.90
CA ASN A 37 17.16 -69.89 70.16
C ASN A 37 18.63 -70.20 70.47
N LEU A 38 19.56 -69.77 69.60
CA LEU A 38 21.00 -69.87 69.84
C LEU A 38 21.44 -68.77 70.82
N THR A 39 22.42 -69.10 71.66
CA THR A 39 22.86 -68.23 72.77
C THR A 39 24.27 -67.66 72.56
N ASP A 40 24.98 -68.11 71.53
CA ASP A 40 26.39 -67.81 71.27
C ASP A 40 26.63 -67.18 69.88
N SER A 41 25.57 -67.06 69.08
CA SER A 41 25.63 -66.61 67.69
C SER A 41 24.37 -65.84 67.30
N LEU A 42 24.52 -64.95 66.33
CA LEU A 42 23.45 -64.13 65.77
C LEU A 42 23.13 -64.57 64.33
N PRO A 43 21.94 -64.22 63.80
CA PRO A 43 21.58 -64.56 62.43
C PRO A 43 22.58 -63.99 61.42
N VAL A 44 23.12 -64.86 60.56
CA VAL A 44 24.03 -64.46 59.46
C VAL A 44 23.30 -64.24 58.14
N ASN A 45 22.10 -64.81 57.99
CA ASN A 45 21.24 -64.62 56.83
C ASN A 45 20.22 -63.51 57.11
N GLY A 46 19.80 -62.82 56.06
CA GLY A 46 18.71 -61.84 56.16
C GLY A 46 17.37 -62.52 56.50
N GLY A 47 16.51 -61.79 57.20
CA GLY A 47 15.20 -62.30 57.64
C GLY A 47 14.63 -61.54 58.83
N VAL A 48 13.46 -61.96 59.28
CA VAL A 48 12.81 -61.46 60.49
C VAL A 48 12.98 -62.51 61.59
N TYR A 49 13.57 -62.12 62.71
CA TYR A 49 13.87 -62.99 63.84
C TYR A 49 13.34 -62.40 65.15
N TYR A 50 13.01 -63.27 66.11
CA TYR A 50 12.75 -62.86 67.50
C TYR A 50 13.60 -63.70 68.46
N LEU A 51 14.17 -63.06 69.48
CA LEU A 51 14.98 -63.77 70.46
C LEU A 51 14.09 -64.53 71.45
N GLU A 52 14.48 -65.74 71.81
CA GLU A 52 13.90 -66.49 72.92
C GLU A 52 14.80 -66.52 74.16
N LYS A 53 16.06 -66.09 74.01
CA LYS A 53 17.11 -66.10 75.03
C LYS A 53 18.10 -64.98 74.80
N ASP A 54 18.83 -64.63 75.85
CA ASP A 54 19.98 -63.75 75.74
C ASP A 54 21.08 -64.39 74.87
N VAL A 55 21.66 -63.59 73.98
CA VAL A 55 22.73 -63.98 73.07
C VAL A 55 24.02 -63.30 73.50
N ILE A 56 25.06 -64.08 73.77
CA ILE A 56 26.39 -63.61 74.11
C ILE A 56 27.34 -64.02 72.97
N VAL A 57 27.64 -63.08 72.09
CA VAL A 57 28.55 -63.31 70.98
C VAL A 57 29.98 -63.10 71.45
N THR A 58 30.75 -64.20 71.42
CA THR A 58 32.18 -64.21 71.76
C THR A 58 33.04 -64.43 70.52
N THR A 59 32.46 -64.56 69.32
CA THR A 59 33.20 -64.75 68.07
C THR A 59 32.63 -64.02 66.85
N ALA A 60 33.52 -63.57 65.94
CA ALA A 60 33.21 -62.99 64.63
C ALA A 60 32.17 -63.81 63.86
N GLN A 61 31.21 -63.15 63.23
CA GLN A 61 30.33 -63.73 62.22
C GLN A 61 30.58 -62.97 60.89
N LYS A 62 31.22 -63.62 59.90
CA LYS A 62 31.89 -63.18 58.62
C LYS A 62 31.34 -61.92 57.87
N ALA A 63 32.07 -61.24 56.94
CA ALA A 63 33.19 -61.70 56.06
C ALA A 63 34.52 -60.88 56.06
N GLY A 64 35.69 -61.56 56.11
CA GLY A 64 36.97 -60.98 55.62
C GLY A 64 38.34 -61.34 56.23
N THR A 65 38.46 -62.15 57.29
CA THR A 65 39.73 -62.72 57.85
C THR A 65 40.73 -61.78 58.57
N ARG A 66 40.45 -61.43 59.83
CA ARG A 66 41.24 -61.74 61.07
C ARG A 66 40.75 -60.82 62.21
N GLY A 67 40.23 -61.39 63.30
CA GLY A 67 40.44 -60.83 64.64
C GLY A 67 39.26 -60.25 65.45
N ASP A 68 38.06 -60.01 64.91
CA ASP A 68 37.08 -59.13 65.59
C ASP A 68 35.79 -59.84 66.06
N SER A 69 34.94 -59.21 66.87
CA SER A 69 33.65 -59.76 67.35
C SER A 69 32.45 -58.99 66.80
N THR A 70 32.70 -58.37 65.66
CA THR A 70 31.72 -57.59 64.91
C THR A 70 30.65 -58.49 64.30
N TRP A 71 29.39 -58.12 64.48
CA TRP A 71 28.28 -58.71 63.73
C TRP A 71 28.00 -57.86 62.50
N TYR A 72 28.30 -58.42 61.33
CA TYR A 72 28.10 -57.75 60.05
C TYR A 72 26.69 -58.00 59.51
N ILE A 73 25.91 -56.93 59.35
CA ILE A 73 24.60 -56.99 58.70
C ILE A 73 24.79 -56.82 57.19
N GLU A 74 24.99 -57.95 56.51
CA GLU A 74 25.20 -58.02 55.05
C GLU A 74 23.90 -58.26 54.26
N ASN A 75 22.78 -58.51 54.95
CA ASN A 75 21.46 -58.69 54.36
C ASN A 75 20.40 -57.94 55.18
N ASN A 76 19.22 -57.70 54.61
CA ASN A 76 18.13 -57.07 55.35
C ASN A 76 17.69 -57.96 56.51
N THR A 77 17.81 -57.45 57.73
CA THR A 77 17.56 -58.21 58.95
C THR A 77 16.67 -57.41 59.89
N THR A 78 15.64 -58.03 60.43
CA THR A 78 14.84 -57.49 61.54
C THR A 78 15.04 -58.40 62.74
N ILE A 79 15.45 -57.84 63.87
CA ILE A 79 15.48 -58.54 65.16
C ILE A 79 14.49 -57.88 66.11
N ASP A 80 13.54 -58.68 66.59
CA ASP A 80 12.81 -58.40 67.81
C ASP A 80 13.58 -58.97 69.01
N LEU A 81 14.07 -58.08 69.87
CA LEU A 81 14.77 -58.47 71.09
C LEU A 81 13.85 -59.23 72.04
N ASN A 82 12.54 -59.00 71.98
CA ASN A 82 11.54 -59.71 72.78
C ASN A 82 11.93 -59.79 74.28
N GLY A 83 12.47 -58.69 74.82
CA GLY A 83 12.94 -58.58 76.21
C GLY A 83 14.29 -59.22 76.52
N HIS A 84 14.96 -59.81 75.54
CA HIS A 84 16.27 -60.44 75.69
C HIS A 84 17.44 -59.53 75.28
N SER A 85 18.63 -59.90 75.73
CA SER A 85 19.85 -59.12 75.51
C SER A 85 20.74 -59.70 74.41
N ILE A 86 21.31 -58.83 73.58
CA ILE A 86 22.47 -59.14 72.74
C ILE A 86 23.70 -58.52 73.39
N THR A 87 24.63 -59.35 73.84
CA THR A 87 25.90 -58.92 74.44
C THR A 87 27.07 -59.31 73.54
N LEU A 88 27.88 -58.34 73.12
CA LEU A 88 29.13 -58.58 72.39
C LEU A 88 30.29 -58.61 73.40
N ARG A 89 31.00 -59.74 73.52
CA ARG A 89 31.97 -60.00 74.61
C ARG A 89 33.20 -60.82 74.16
N ARG A 90 34.17 -60.21 73.48
CA ARG A 90 35.51 -60.80 73.24
C ARG A 90 36.66 -59.82 73.56
N ASN A 91 37.87 -60.36 73.69
CA ASN A 91 39.12 -59.68 74.07
C ASN A 91 39.82 -58.93 72.92
N ASP A 92 39.18 -58.78 71.76
CA ASP A 92 39.74 -58.16 70.56
C ASP A 92 39.44 -56.65 70.47
N LEU A 93 40.08 -56.00 69.50
CA LEU A 93 40.06 -54.54 69.38
C LEU A 93 38.71 -53.99 68.93
N TRP A 94 37.86 -54.78 68.23
CA TRP A 94 36.58 -54.31 67.67
C TRP A 94 35.38 -55.21 68.04
N ASN A 95 34.39 -54.63 68.75
CA ASN A 95 33.18 -55.31 69.25
C ASN A 95 31.89 -54.55 68.88
N ASN A 96 31.50 -54.44 67.61
CA ASN A 96 30.36 -53.62 67.21
C ASN A 96 29.31 -54.39 66.37
N ILE A 97 28.15 -53.77 66.15
CA ILE A 97 27.22 -54.18 65.09
C ILE A 97 27.48 -53.26 63.90
N GLU A 98 27.92 -53.80 62.77
CA GLU A 98 28.19 -53.01 61.57
C GLU A 98 27.18 -53.31 60.46
N ILE A 99 26.44 -52.29 60.04
CA ILE A 99 25.48 -52.36 58.94
C ILE A 99 26.16 -51.92 57.66
N LYS A 100 26.29 -52.83 56.69
CA LYS A 100 26.98 -52.59 55.43
C LYS A 100 26.11 -51.82 54.43
N ALA A 101 26.72 -51.43 53.32
CA ALA A 101 26.06 -50.65 52.28
C ALA A 101 24.85 -51.40 51.71
N ASN A 102 23.76 -50.68 51.43
CA ASN A 102 22.53 -51.21 50.82
C ASN A 102 21.77 -52.26 51.65
N THR A 103 22.03 -52.36 52.96
CA THR A 103 21.29 -53.26 53.86
C THR A 103 20.49 -52.46 54.88
N THR A 104 19.38 -53.05 55.35
CA THR A 104 18.53 -52.50 56.41
C THR A 104 18.57 -53.41 57.62
N PHE A 105 18.93 -52.85 58.77
CA PHE A 105 18.79 -53.51 60.07
C PHE A 105 17.66 -52.84 60.86
N THR A 106 16.67 -53.61 61.30
CA THR A 106 15.57 -53.12 62.12
C THR A 106 15.63 -53.78 63.49
N ILE A 107 15.64 -52.98 64.55
CA ILE A 107 15.61 -53.42 65.94
C ILE A 107 14.23 -53.10 66.52
N LYS A 108 13.57 -54.13 67.03
CA LYS A 108 12.30 -54.03 67.77
C LYS A 108 12.49 -54.65 69.15
N ASP A 109 11.56 -54.34 70.05
CA ASP A 109 11.49 -54.99 71.36
C ASP A 109 10.03 -55.05 71.80
N SER A 110 9.32 -56.07 71.34
CA SER A 110 7.87 -56.18 71.56
C SER A 110 7.51 -56.47 73.02
N ALA A 111 8.41 -57.09 73.79
CA ALA A 111 8.19 -57.43 75.20
C ALA A 111 8.78 -56.39 76.18
N GLY A 112 9.70 -55.53 75.71
CA GLY A 112 10.34 -54.50 76.52
C GLY A 112 11.53 -55.02 77.34
N ASN A 113 12.43 -54.11 77.71
CA ASN A 113 13.69 -54.38 78.44
C ASN A 113 14.77 -55.14 77.67
N GLY A 114 14.60 -55.35 76.36
CA GLY A 114 15.65 -55.89 75.52
C GLY A 114 16.84 -54.93 75.44
N VAL A 115 18.05 -55.47 75.55
CA VAL A 115 19.28 -54.67 75.60
C VAL A 115 20.30 -55.15 74.59
N ILE A 116 20.77 -54.26 73.74
CA ILE A 116 22.04 -54.44 73.03
C ILE A 116 23.11 -53.78 73.89
N ARG A 117 24.20 -54.51 74.18
CA ARG A 117 25.32 -54.00 74.99
C ARG A 117 26.68 -54.59 74.61
N GLN A 118 27.71 -53.81 74.89
CA GLN A 118 29.10 -54.28 74.96
C GLN A 118 29.46 -54.55 76.42
N ASP A 119 30.18 -55.65 76.69
CA ASP A 119 30.56 -56.05 78.04
C ASP A 119 32.09 -56.13 78.18
N ARG A 120 32.77 -54.98 78.01
CA ARG A 120 34.22 -54.83 78.19
C ARG A 120 34.59 -53.52 78.92
N PRO A 121 35.46 -53.54 79.96
CA PRO A 121 35.84 -52.35 80.72
C PRO A 121 36.75 -51.35 79.97
N ASP A 122 37.59 -51.83 79.06
CA ASP A 122 38.68 -51.12 78.38
C ASP A 122 38.45 -51.00 76.86
N ASN A 123 37.20 -51.06 76.42
CA ASN A 123 36.84 -50.98 75.01
C ASN A 123 37.11 -49.59 74.41
N LYS A 124 37.49 -49.55 73.13
CA LYS A 124 37.83 -48.32 72.40
C LYS A 124 36.91 -48.03 71.21
N ASP A 125 35.66 -48.46 71.25
CA ASP A 125 34.82 -48.59 70.05
C ASP A 125 33.33 -48.26 70.24
N SER A 126 32.67 -47.92 69.12
CA SER A 126 31.24 -47.63 69.02
C SER A 126 30.36 -48.87 69.15
N GLN A 127 29.14 -48.72 69.64
CA GLN A 127 28.22 -49.84 69.84
C GLN A 127 27.54 -50.32 68.56
N VAL A 128 27.03 -49.39 67.74
CA VAL A 128 26.43 -49.69 66.43
C VAL A 128 27.02 -48.75 65.40
N ILE A 129 27.48 -49.28 64.27
CA ILE A 129 28.08 -48.54 63.17
C ILE A 129 27.27 -48.76 61.89
N ILE A 130 26.88 -47.67 61.23
CA ILE A 130 26.14 -47.68 59.98
C ILE A 130 27.06 -47.18 58.87
N VAL A 131 27.35 -48.03 57.87
CA VAL A 131 28.23 -47.69 56.75
C VAL A 131 27.43 -47.82 55.44
N ASN A 132 26.85 -46.71 54.97
CA ASN A 132 25.98 -46.67 53.77
C ASN A 132 24.73 -47.59 53.83
N GLY A 133 24.35 -48.08 55.00
CA GLY A 133 23.14 -48.87 55.24
C GLY A 133 22.03 -48.07 55.95
N VAL A 134 20.98 -48.75 56.39
CA VAL A 134 19.85 -48.18 57.14
C VAL A 134 19.69 -48.89 58.48
N LEU A 135 19.66 -48.13 59.57
CA LEU A 135 19.21 -48.60 60.88
C LEU A 135 17.81 -48.06 61.18
N ASN A 136 16.88 -48.93 61.55
CA ASN A 136 15.60 -48.56 62.14
C ASN A 136 15.57 -49.02 63.59
N LEU A 137 15.52 -48.08 64.54
CA LEU A 137 15.33 -48.38 65.97
C LEU A 137 13.88 -48.07 66.36
N GLU A 138 13.08 -49.13 66.49
CA GLU A 138 11.67 -49.06 66.88
C GLU A 138 11.48 -49.35 68.38
N GLY A 139 12.39 -50.10 69.01
CA GLY A 139 12.31 -50.49 70.43
C GLY A 139 13.64 -51.05 70.95
N GLY A 140 13.71 -51.28 72.27
CA GLY A 140 14.90 -51.81 72.94
C GLY A 140 15.89 -50.73 73.37
N THR A 141 16.94 -51.15 74.10
CA THR A 141 17.96 -50.26 74.66
C THR A 141 19.33 -50.52 74.05
N ILE A 142 20.00 -49.47 73.57
CA ILE A 142 21.40 -49.49 73.14
C ILE A 142 22.23 -48.81 74.23
N THR A 143 23.04 -49.60 74.94
CA THR A 143 23.84 -49.11 76.08
C THR A 143 25.21 -49.76 76.25
N GLY A 144 26.08 -49.10 77.00
CA GLY A 144 27.38 -49.64 77.41
C GLY A 144 28.50 -49.43 76.40
N GLY A 145 28.24 -48.71 75.30
CA GLY A 145 29.28 -48.29 74.36
C GLY A 145 30.31 -47.39 75.05
N LYS A 146 31.59 -47.67 74.82
CA LYS A 146 32.72 -46.90 75.40
C LYS A 146 33.77 -46.62 74.34
N PHE A 147 34.05 -45.34 74.10
CA PHE A 147 35.11 -44.90 73.19
C PHE A 147 36.14 -44.03 73.94
N SER A 148 37.42 -44.40 73.83
CA SER A 148 38.56 -43.64 74.34
C SER A 148 39.79 -43.83 73.44
N ASP A 149 39.99 -42.92 72.49
CA ASP A 149 41.17 -42.89 71.62
C ASP A 149 41.73 -41.46 71.52
N PRO A 150 43.00 -41.22 71.92
CA PRO A 150 43.64 -39.91 71.82
C PRO A 150 44.08 -39.53 70.39
N ASP A 151 44.30 -40.49 69.48
CA ASP A 151 45.08 -40.27 68.25
C ASP A 151 44.30 -40.52 66.94
N ASN A 152 43.07 -41.03 67.01
CA ASN A 152 42.31 -41.44 65.83
C ASN A 152 41.04 -40.58 65.62
N GLY A 153 40.92 -40.02 64.42
CA GLY A 153 39.96 -38.97 64.10
C GLY A 153 38.47 -39.39 64.16
N GLY A 154 37.72 -38.80 65.10
CA GLY A 154 36.26 -38.60 65.06
C GLY A 154 35.35 -39.85 65.00
N THR A 155 34.94 -40.35 66.16
CA THR A 155 33.96 -41.45 66.31
C THR A 155 32.95 -41.17 67.45
N GLY A 156 31.98 -42.06 67.64
CA GLY A 156 30.99 -41.99 68.73
C GLY A 156 30.93 -43.27 69.58
N ALA A 157 30.28 -43.24 70.74
CA ALA A 157 30.22 -44.39 71.66
C ALA A 157 28.96 -45.26 71.46
N GLY A 158 27.79 -44.65 71.29
CA GLY A 158 26.52 -45.34 71.04
C GLY A 158 26.34 -45.70 69.57
N VAL A 159 25.56 -44.91 68.83
CA VAL A 159 25.28 -45.15 67.41
C VAL A 159 26.11 -44.20 66.54
N VAL A 160 26.80 -44.75 65.54
CA VAL A 160 27.61 -43.98 64.58
C VAL A 160 27.07 -44.14 63.17
N VAL A 161 26.73 -43.03 62.53
CA VAL A 161 26.26 -42.97 61.15
C VAL A 161 27.38 -42.43 60.26
N GLN A 162 27.93 -43.27 59.38
CA GLN A 162 29.03 -42.90 58.49
C GLN A 162 28.56 -42.83 57.03
N LYS A 163 29.24 -41.99 56.25
CA LYS A 163 29.01 -41.86 54.80
C LYS A 163 27.54 -41.50 54.51
N SER A 164 26.90 -42.09 53.51
CA SER A 164 25.47 -41.90 53.20
C SER A 164 24.52 -42.81 54.01
N GLY A 165 24.94 -43.28 55.19
CA GLY A 165 24.10 -44.09 56.07
C GLY A 165 22.85 -43.33 56.55
N THR A 166 21.79 -44.06 56.86
CA THR A 166 20.55 -43.50 57.42
C THR A 166 20.23 -44.16 58.76
N PHE A 167 19.97 -43.34 59.79
CA PHE A 167 19.43 -43.80 61.06
C PHE A 167 18.02 -43.23 61.26
N ASN A 168 17.03 -44.10 61.37
CA ASN A 168 15.66 -43.75 61.73
C ASN A 168 15.37 -44.26 63.15
N MET A 169 14.99 -43.34 64.04
CA MET A 169 14.58 -43.64 65.41
C MET A 169 13.12 -43.26 65.59
N SER A 170 12.26 -44.26 65.73
CA SER A 170 10.83 -44.08 66.02
C SER A 170 10.48 -44.50 67.46
N GLY A 171 11.37 -45.25 68.11
CA GLY A 171 11.28 -45.64 69.51
C GLY A 171 12.64 -46.03 70.09
N GLY A 172 12.65 -46.87 71.13
CA GLY A 172 13.87 -47.33 71.80
C GLY A 172 14.59 -46.27 72.64
N VAL A 173 15.68 -46.69 73.29
CA VAL A 173 16.48 -45.89 74.23
C VAL A 173 17.97 -46.00 73.90
N ILE A 174 18.67 -44.86 73.83
CA ILE A 174 20.14 -44.80 73.75
C ILE A 174 20.66 -44.13 75.02
N THR A 175 21.30 -44.90 75.90
CA THR A 175 21.69 -44.46 77.24
C THR A 175 22.95 -45.13 77.74
N GLY A 176 23.61 -44.57 78.76
CA GLY A 176 24.74 -45.19 79.45
C GLY A 176 25.99 -45.38 78.58
N ASN A 177 26.08 -44.70 77.43
CA ASN A 177 27.25 -44.71 76.57
C ASN A 177 28.24 -43.64 77.03
N THR A 178 29.53 -43.93 76.98
CA THR A 178 30.59 -43.03 77.48
C THR A 178 31.62 -42.73 76.39
N LEU A 179 31.82 -41.45 76.10
CA LEU A 179 32.88 -40.95 75.23
C LEU A 179 33.91 -40.18 76.07
N THR A 180 35.19 -40.54 75.96
CA THR A 180 36.30 -39.78 76.54
C THR A 180 37.26 -39.35 75.43
N TYR A 181 37.31 -38.05 75.15
CA TYR A 181 38.10 -37.45 74.08
C TYR A 181 39.14 -36.48 74.66
N THR A 182 40.42 -36.80 74.47
CA THR A 182 41.56 -36.01 74.99
C THR A 182 42.34 -35.28 73.89
N GLY A 183 41.85 -35.28 72.64
CA GLY A 183 42.55 -34.70 71.49
C GLY A 183 42.46 -33.16 71.44
N HIS A 184 43.57 -32.51 71.06
CA HIS A 184 43.69 -31.04 70.96
C HIS A 184 43.30 -30.45 69.59
N ASN A 185 42.72 -31.24 68.67
CA ASN A 185 42.44 -30.81 67.30
C ASN A 185 40.94 -30.54 67.08
N SER A 186 40.60 -29.27 66.79
CA SER A 186 39.24 -28.80 66.50
C SER A 186 38.58 -29.42 65.26
N SER A 187 39.35 -30.18 64.46
CA SER A 187 38.87 -30.82 63.22
C SER A 187 38.13 -32.15 63.47
N TYR A 188 38.21 -32.70 64.68
CA TYR A 188 37.56 -33.96 65.03
C TYR A 188 36.55 -33.75 66.16
N ARG A 189 35.34 -34.24 65.96
CA ARG A 189 34.23 -34.19 66.94
C ARG A 189 33.75 -35.60 67.22
N GLY A 190 33.03 -35.80 68.33
CA GLY A 190 32.47 -37.11 68.70
C GLY A 190 31.22 -36.99 69.55
N ALA A 191 30.39 -38.04 69.60
CA ALA A 191 29.23 -38.07 70.49
C ALA A 191 29.07 -39.41 71.23
N ALA A 192 28.65 -39.34 72.49
CA ALA A 192 28.35 -40.50 73.30
C ALA A 192 27.04 -41.18 72.88
N GLY A 193 25.98 -40.41 72.58
CA GLY A 193 24.71 -40.92 72.07
C GLY A 193 24.73 -41.30 70.59
N VAL A 194 24.51 -40.32 69.70
CA VAL A 194 24.46 -40.50 68.23
C VAL A 194 25.49 -39.59 67.55
N TYR A 195 26.35 -40.16 66.73
CA TYR A 195 27.40 -39.44 66.03
C TYR A 195 27.31 -39.60 64.50
N CYS A 196 27.27 -38.49 63.76
CA CYS A 196 27.18 -38.49 62.29
C CYS A 196 28.50 -38.02 61.64
N ASN A 197 29.17 -38.88 60.86
CA ASN A 197 30.49 -38.61 60.26
C ASN A 197 30.44 -38.50 58.72
N TYR A 198 30.92 -37.36 58.19
CA TYR A 198 30.92 -36.96 56.78
C TYR A 198 32.27 -37.17 56.07
N SER A 199 32.93 -38.30 56.25
CA SER A 199 34.21 -38.54 55.55
C SER A 199 34.03 -38.90 54.07
N ALA A 200 32.83 -39.36 53.62
CA ALA A 200 32.44 -39.48 52.21
C ALA A 200 30.92 -39.78 52.07
N GLY A 201 30.07 -38.76 51.82
CA GLY A 201 28.60 -38.90 51.68
C GLY A 201 27.82 -38.37 52.89
N GLN A 202 26.57 -37.89 52.69
CA GLN A 202 25.78 -37.16 53.71
C GLN A 202 25.01 -38.13 54.62
N PRO A 203 25.38 -38.27 55.91
CA PRO A 203 24.63 -39.14 56.82
C PRO A 203 23.27 -38.50 57.13
N THR A 204 22.24 -39.34 57.24
CA THR A 204 20.88 -38.92 57.56
C THR A 204 20.44 -39.44 58.92
N PHE A 205 19.93 -38.57 59.79
CA PHE A 205 19.32 -38.96 61.08
C PHE A 205 17.90 -38.42 61.19
N ASN A 206 16.93 -39.31 61.26
CA ASN A 206 15.52 -38.97 61.43
C ASN A 206 15.02 -39.49 62.78
N MET A 207 14.40 -38.63 63.58
CA MET A 207 13.82 -39.00 64.87
C MET A 207 12.35 -38.60 64.92
N THR A 208 11.48 -39.58 65.09
CA THR A 208 10.02 -39.40 65.22
C THR A 208 9.53 -39.80 66.62
N GLY A 209 10.37 -40.50 67.39
CA GLY A 209 10.10 -40.95 68.76
C GLY A 209 11.35 -41.58 69.39
N GLY A 210 11.21 -42.11 70.62
CA GLY A 210 12.33 -42.71 71.38
C GLY A 210 13.07 -41.73 72.30
N THR A 211 14.09 -42.23 73.01
CA THR A 211 14.81 -41.49 74.07
C THR A 211 16.33 -41.56 73.89
N ILE A 212 17.01 -40.41 73.87
CA ILE A 212 18.48 -40.31 73.94
C ILE A 212 18.83 -39.51 75.20
N SER A 213 19.34 -40.17 76.24
CA SER A 213 19.58 -39.53 77.54
C SER A 213 20.57 -40.33 78.37
N GLY A 214 21.19 -39.71 79.38
CA GLY A 214 22.05 -40.44 80.33
C GLY A 214 23.34 -40.98 79.72
N ASN A 215 23.81 -40.37 78.64
CA ASN A 215 25.11 -40.64 78.03
C ASN A 215 26.14 -39.63 78.56
N THR A 216 27.39 -40.04 78.67
CA THR A 216 28.47 -39.24 79.27
C THR A 216 29.50 -38.89 78.21
N ALA A 217 29.82 -37.61 78.05
CA ALA A 217 30.87 -37.14 77.15
C ALA A 217 31.89 -36.28 77.91
N ASN A 218 33.16 -36.66 77.84
CA ASN A 218 34.28 -35.97 78.47
C ASN A 218 35.23 -35.43 77.39
N GLY A 219 35.35 -34.11 77.25
CA GLY A 219 36.25 -33.44 76.30
C GLY A 219 35.63 -32.21 75.62
N GLU A 220 36.44 -31.28 75.15
CA GLU A 220 36.00 -29.96 74.63
C GLU A 220 35.14 -30.04 73.35
N PHE A 221 35.30 -31.09 72.55
CA PHE A 221 34.54 -31.32 71.32
C PHE A 221 33.69 -32.60 71.35
N ALA A 222 33.30 -33.03 72.56
CA ALA A 222 32.52 -34.24 72.82
C ALA A 222 31.07 -33.89 73.19
N TYR A 223 30.11 -34.58 72.57
CA TYR A 223 28.68 -34.34 72.78
C TYR A 223 28.00 -35.51 73.51
N GLU A 224 27.16 -35.21 74.49
CA GLU A 224 26.46 -36.24 75.27
C GLU A 224 25.39 -36.93 74.42
N ALA A 225 24.58 -36.16 73.67
CA ALA A 225 23.43 -36.67 72.95
C ALA A 225 23.67 -36.84 71.45
N ILE A 226 23.94 -35.74 70.73
CA ILE A 226 24.06 -35.76 69.25
C ILE A 226 25.25 -34.91 68.81
N GLY A 227 26.15 -35.49 68.02
CA GLY A 227 27.29 -34.77 67.46
C GLY A 227 27.53 -35.07 65.98
N HIS A 228 28.25 -34.17 65.32
CA HIS A 228 28.61 -34.34 63.91
C HIS A 228 29.97 -33.69 63.60
N ASN A 229 30.61 -34.11 62.49
CA ASN A 229 31.76 -33.40 61.91
C ASN A 229 31.33 -32.29 60.92
N ASN A 230 30.21 -32.46 60.20
CA ASN A 230 29.58 -31.48 59.28
C ASN A 230 28.04 -31.65 59.28
N SER A 231 27.27 -30.66 58.76
CA SER A 231 25.80 -30.57 58.83
C SER A 231 25.05 -31.91 58.78
N ILE A 232 24.16 -32.15 59.75
CA ILE A 232 23.24 -33.30 59.75
C ILE A 232 22.09 -33.03 58.78
N LYS A 233 21.76 -33.99 57.91
CA LYS A 233 20.55 -33.96 57.08
C LYS A 233 19.50 -34.83 57.76
N GLY A 234 18.34 -34.29 58.11
CA GLY A 234 17.27 -35.11 58.69
C GLY A 234 16.25 -34.33 59.49
N THR A 235 15.16 -35.01 59.83
CA THR A 235 13.99 -34.43 60.51
C THR A 235 13.88 -34.97 61.92
N ILE A 236 13.75 -34.08 62.91
CA ILE A 236 13.32 -34.43 64.27
C ILE A 236 11.92 -33.91 64.49
N SER A 237 10.95 -34.81 64.59
CA SER A 237 9.52 -34.47 64.75
C SER A 237 8.89 -35.05 66.04
N GLY A 238 9.64 -35.81 66.85
CA GLY A 238 9.20 -36.33 68.15
C GLY A 238 10.33 -37.04 68.92
N GLY A 239 10.07 -37.40 70.19
CA GLY A 239 11.02 -38.07 71.09
C GLY A 239 11.57 -37.18 72.23
N TYR A 240 12.44 -37.75 73.07
CA TYR A 240 13.12 -37.08 74.18
C TYR A 240 14.64 -37.12 74.01
N ILE A 241 15.29 -35.95 74.01
CA ILE A 241 16.74 -35.82 73.92
C ILE A 241 17.23 -35.00 75.12
N GLN A 242 18.21 -35.56 75.85
CA GLN A 242 18.88 -34.92 76.97
C GLN A 242 20.39 -34.98 76.79
N GLY A 243 21.03 -33.81 76.78
CA GLY A 243 22.48 -33.63 76.72
C GLY A 243 22.90 -32.57 75.70
N THR A 244 24.21 -32.39 75.50
CA THR A 244 24.75 -31.44 74.50
C THR A 244 24.52 -31.93 73.06
N CYS A 245 24.14 -30.99 72.16
CA CYS A 245 23.86 -31.23 70.74
C CYS A 245 24.45 -30.13 69.83
N THR A 246 24.61 -30.37 68.52
CA THR A 246 25.07 -29.37 67.53
C THR A 246 24.40 -29.50 66.14
N ASN A 247 24.24 -28.36 65.43
CA ASN A 247 23.59 -28.10 64.12
C ASN A 247 22.58 -29.15 63.59
N ILE A 248 21.32 -29.02 64.00
CA ILE A 248 20.18 -29.78 63.48
C ILE A 248 19.47 -28.97 62.39
N SER A 249 19.28 -29.55 61.20
CA SER A 249 18.82 -28.82 60.01
C SER A 249 17.30 -28.60 59.92
N SER A 250 16.47 -29.40 60.59
CA SER A 250 15.02 -29.20 60.65
C SER A 250 14.40 -29.84 61.90
N ILE A 251 13.56 -29.09 62.63
CA ILE A 251 12.83 -29.57 63.82
C ILE A 251 11.34 -29.22 63.66
N THR A 252 10.48 -30.23 63.78
CA THR A 252 9.03 -30.11 63.59
C THR A 252 8.21 -30.59 64.80
N GLY A 253 8.85 -30.86 65.95
CA GLY A 253 8.22 -31.26 67.23
C GLY A 253 9.18 -31.98 68.19
N GLY A 254 8.84 -32.10 69.49
CA GLY A 254 9.60 -32.84 70.51
C GLY A 254 9.88 -32.07 71.82
N PHE A 255 10.30 -32.78 72.88
CA PHE A 255 10.82 -32.19 74.12
C PHE A 255 12.35 -32.22 74.11
N PHE A 256 13.00 -31.05 74.23
CA PHE A 256 14.46 -30.91 74.21
C PHE A 256 14.96 -30.35 75.54
N THR A 257 15.91 -31.06 76.17
CA THR A 257 16.70 -30.50 77.26
C THR A 257 18.16 -30.45 76.80
N VAL A 258 18.60 -29.27 76.39
CA VAL A 258 19.97 -29.04 75.90
C VAL A 258 20.73 -28.15 76.87
N ASN A 259 21.96 -28.55 77.18
CA ASN A 259 22.94 -27.72 77.88
C ASN A 259 23.67 -26.87 76.82
N PRO A 260 23.52 -25.54 76.79
CA PRO A 260 24.17 -24.73 75.76
C PRO A 260 25.68 -24.67 76.03
N SER A 261 26.49 -25.29 75.17
CA SER A 261 27.87 -24.82 74.98
C SER A 261 27.88 -23.65 73.99
N SER A 262 28.91 -22.81 74.06
CA SER A 262 28.99 -21.44 73.51
C SER A 262 28.78 -21.28 72.00
N ASP A 263 28.61 -22.36 71.23
CA ASP A 263 28.53 -22.32 69.77
C ASP A 263 27.22 -22.93 69.24
N GLY A 264 26.18 -22.11 69.17
CA GLY A 264 25.13 -22.23 68.15
C GLY A 264 23.92 -23.10 68.49
N PHE A 265 22.95 -22.54 69.22
CA PHE A 265 21.56 -22.98 69.09
C PHE A 265 20.96 -22.46 67.76
N CYS A 266 20.13 -23.29 67.15
CA CYS A 266 19.51 -23.19 65.81
C CYS A 266 19.43 -21.77 65.20
N LYS A 267 20.09 -21.56 64.06
CA LYS A 267 19.75 -20.41 63.17
C LYS A 267 18.26 -20.48 62.85
N ASN A 268 17.62 -19.30 62.84
CA ASN A 268 16.19 -19.01 62.74
C ASN A 268 15.41 -19.59 61.52
N GLY A 269 15.98 -20.53 60.76
CA GLY A 269 15.39 -21.13 59.56
C GLY A 269 14.94 -22.59 59.69
N ALA A 270 15.02 -23.19 60.88
CA ALA A 270 14.74 -24.61 61.09
C ALA A 270 13.37 -24.92 61.74
N ILE A 271 12.53 -23.90 61.98
CA ILE A 271 11.22 -24.01 62.63
C ILE A 271 10.12 -23.69 61.60
N PRO A 272 9.10 -24.56 61.40
CA PRO A 272 7.98 -24.26 60.52
C PRO A 272 7.23 -23.02 61.01
N SER A 273 6.76 -22.17 60.08
CA SER A 273 6.06 -20.90 60.36
C SER A 273 4.80 -21.01 61.23
N THR A 274 4.31 -22.23 61.47
CA THR A 274 3.15 -22.53 62.31
C THR A 274 3.47 -22.73 63.79
N HIS A 275 4.75 -22.68 64.17
CA HIS A 275 5.23 -22.97 65.52
C HIS A 275 6.24 -21.93 66.02
N MET A 276 6.32 -21.76 67.34
CA MET A 276 7.28 -20.87 68.01
C MET A 276 8.08 -21.60 69.09
N VAL A 277 9.29 -21.10 69.41
CA VAL A 277 10.08 -21.57 70.56
C VAL A 277 9.61 -20.85 71.81
N LYS A 278 9.15 -21.60 72.81
CA LYS A 278 8.83 -21.09 74.14
C LYS A 278 9.89 -21.58 75.13
N GLU A 279 10.56 -20.64 75.80
CA GLU A 279 11.41 -20.94 76.95
C GLU A 279 10.52 -21.41 78.11
N ILE A 280 10.76 -22.61 78.63
CA ILE A 280 10.06 -23.14 79.80
C ILE A 280 10.99 -22.94 80.99
N ASN A 281 10.83 -21.83 81.71
CA ASN A 281 11.57 -21.56 82.94
C ASN A 281 11.09 -22.46 84.08
N GLU A 282 11.63 -23.67 84.16
CA GLU A 282 11.65 -24.44 85.40
C GLU A 282 13.06 -24.37 85.99
N THR A 283 13.21 -23.60 87.06
CA THR A 283 14.46 -23.48 87.81
C THR A 283 14.76 -24.79 88.53
N ILE A 284 15.64 -25.61 87.95
CA ILE A 284 16.36 -26.65 88.69
C ILE A 284 17.85 -26.36 88.50
N VAL A 285 18.56 -26.29 89.62
CA VAL A 285 19.95 -25.86 89.77
C VAL A 285 20.88 -26.56 88.76
N GLY A 286 21.44 -25.79 87.81
CA GLY A 286 22.45 -26.25 86.86
C GLY A 286 22.05 -26.05 85.38
N VAL A 287 22.46 -24.90 84.82
CA VAL A 287 22.62 -24.46 83.40
C VAL A 287 21.87 -25.18 82.25
N ASN A 288 20.70 -25.76 82.46
CA ASN A 288 19.92 -26.39 81.40
C ASN A 288 18.65 -25.58 81.11
N TYR A 289 18.55 -25.00 79.92
CA TYR A 289 17.33 -24.34 79.45
C TYR A 289 16.43 -25.38 78.77
N LYS A 290 15.17 -25.50 79.23
CA LYS A 290 14.15 -26.30 78.54
C LYS A 290 13.48 -25.42 77.49
N TYR A 291 13.50 -25.87 76.24
CA TYR A 291 12.79 -25.20 75.15
C TYR A 291 11.66 -26.11 74.64
N GLN A 292 10.48 -25.53 74.43
CA GLN A 292 9.34 -26.21 73.80
C GLN A 292 9.03 -25.58 72.45
N VAL A 293 8.88 -26.39 71.40
CA VAL A 293 8.28 -25.94 70.14
C VAL A 293 6.76 -26.10 70.28
N VAL A 294 6.01 -24.98 70.30
CA VAL A 294 4.55 -24.98 70.48
C VAL A 294 3.81 -24.40 69.26
N PRO A 295 2.59 -24.88 68.95
CA PRO A 295 1.72 -24.25 67.96
C PRO A 295 1.34 -22.83 68.39
N ILE A 296 1.22 -21.90 67.43
CA ILE A 296 0.78 -20.53 67.69
C ILE A 296 -0.69 -20.53 68.20
N PRO A 297 -1.03 -19.79 69.26
CA PRO A 297 -2.41 -19.73 69.77
C PRO A 297 -3.37 -19.19 68.70
N THR A 298 -4.52 -19.84 68.52
CA THR A 298 -5.58 -19.35 67.64
C THR A 298 -6.28 -18.13 68.25
N HIS A 299 -6.31 -17.03 67.51
CA HIS A 299 -7.14 -15.85 67.82
C HIS A 299 -8.17 -15.64 66.69
N THR A 300 -9.28 -14.98 66.99
CA THR A 300 -10.27 -14.60 65.96
C THR A 300 -9.80 -13.33 65.26
N HIS A 301 -9.72 -13.35 63.93
CA HIS A 301 -9.37 -12.16 63.17
C HIS A 301 -10.57 -11.22 63.05
N ASP A 302 -10.39 -9.98 63.50
CA ASP A 302 -11.26 -8.83 63.17
C ASP A 302 -10.47 -7.89 62.26
N PHE A 303 -10.71 -8.00 60.94
CA PHE A 303 -9.94 -7.26 59.94
C PHE A 303 -10.55 -5.90 59.61
N LYS A 304 -9.72 -4.86 59.62
CA LYS A 304 -10.04 -3.57 59.00
C LYS A 304 -9.51 -3.52 57.57
N TYR A 305 -10.38 -3.21 56.62
CA TYR A 305 -10.05 -3.17 55.19
C TYR A 305 -9.77 -1.76 54.70
N TYR A 306 -8.73 -1.63 53.88
CA TYR A 306 -8.32 -0.38 53.23
C TYR A 306 -8.05 -0.65 51.75
N ALA A 307 -8.40 0.31 50.90
CA ALA A 307 -8.01 0.31 49.49
C ALA A 307 -7.04 1.46 49.24
N ASN A 308 -5.95 1.17 48.53
CA ASN A 308 -5.06 2.19 47.98
C ASN A 308 -4.65 1.75 46.57
N ASP A 309 -4.98 2.55 45.57
CA ASP A 309 -4.79 2.27 44.15
C ASP A 309 -5.21 0.84 43.78
N ALA A 310 -4.24 0.00 43.41
CA ALA A 310 -4.41 -1.37 42.98
C ALA A 310 -4.56 -2.39 44.14
N THR A 311 -4.40 -1.98 45.40
CA THR A 311 -4.24 -2.91 46.52
C THR A 311 -5.37 -2.80 47.53
N ILE A 312 -5.98 -3.93 47.86
CA ILE A 312 -6.78 -4.10 49.09
C ILE A 312 -5.85 -4.63 50.18
N THR A 313 -5.85 -3.97 51.33
CA THR A 313 -5.10 -4.40 52.52
C THR A 313 -6.09 -4.69 53.65
N ALA A 314 -6.05 -5.91 54.19
CA ALA A 314 -6.75 -6.30 55.41
C ALA A 314 -5.76 -6.25 56.57
N ILE A 315 -6.04 -5.43 57.59
CA ILE A 315 -5.18 -5.23 58.76
C ILE A 315 -5.79 -5.93 59.98
N CYS A 316 -5.00 -6.78 60.64
CA CYS A 316 -5.27 -7.41 61.92
C CYS A 316 -4.37 -6.80 62.99
N THR A 317 -4.95 -6.30 64.07
CA THR A 317 -4.23 -5.71 65.21
C THR A 317 -4.25 -6.61 66.45
N ALA A 318 -4.60 -7.89 66.28
CA ALA A 318 -4.64 -8.85 67.39
C ALA A 318 -3.22 -9.32 67.75
N ASP A 319 -2.92 -9.33 69.05
CA ASP A 319 -1.64 -9.84 69.57
C ASP A 319 -1.45 -11.32 69.19
N GLY A 320 -0.26 -11.66 68.70
CA GLY A 320 0.08 -13.02 68.28
C GLY A 320 -0.37 -13.38 66.85
N CYS A 321 -0.69 -12.39 66.02
CA CYS A 321 -1.02 -12.62 64.61
C CYS A 321 0.19 -13.10 63.79
N SER A 322 -0.02 -14.12 62.95
CA SER A 322 1.01 -14.75 62.11
C SER A 322 1.22 -14.06 60.76
N LEU A 323 0.39 -13.06 60.42
CA LEU A 323 0.55 -12.28 59.19
C LEU A 323 1.77 -11.34 59.31
N PRO A 324 2.42 -10.98 58.19
CA PRO A 324 3.56 -10.06 58.23
C PRO A 324 3.11 -8.66 58.67
N PRO A 325 3.90 -7.94 59.49
CA PRO A 325 3.56 -6.60 59.91
C PRO A 325 3.70 -5.58 58.76
N THR A 326 2.94 -4.48 58.79
CA THR A 326 3.03 -3.38 57.80
C THR A 326 4.42 -2.78 57.70
N THR A 327 5.11 -2.69 58.84
CA THR A 327 6.50 -2.25 59.01
C THR A 327 7.22 -3.23 59.95
N GLU A 328 8.50 -3.47 59.72
CA GLU A 328 9.30 -4.38 60.56
C GLU A 328 9.24 -3.98 62.04
N GLY A 329 8.73 -4.89 62.90
CA GLY A 329 8.51 -4.63 64.33
C GLY A 329 7.19 -3.95 64.72
N GLY A 330 6.28 -3.69 63.76
CA GLY A 330 4.96 -3.11 64.04
C GLY A 330 3.95 -4.10 64.64
N SER A 331 2.94 -3.58 65.35
CA SER A 331 1.81 -4.34 65.94
C SER A 331 0.70 -4.71 64.94
N ASP A 332 0.81 -4.21 63.71
CA ASP A 332 -0.26 -4.25 62.71
C ASP A 332 0.10 -5.25 61.62
N HIS A 333 -0.66 -6.33 61.50
CA HIS A 333 -0.35 -7.45 60.62
C HIS A 333 -1.28 -7.49 59.41
N VAL A 334 -0.77 -7.74 58.20
CA VAL A 334 -1.55 -7.51 56.97
C VAL A 334 -1.58 -8.66 55.98
N ALA A 335 -2.74 -8.81 55.34
CA ALA A 335 -2.92 -9.56 54.10
C ALA A 335 -3.21 -8.58 52.95
N LYS A 336 -2.51 -8.74 51.82
CA LYS A 336 -2.65 -7.87 50.64
C LYS A 336 -3.21 -8.64 49.46
N LEU A 337 -4.18 -8.04 48.78
CA LEU A 337 -4.69 -8.47 47.49
C LEU A 337 -4.40 -7.38 46.47
N ILE A 338 -3.59 -7.70 45.46
CA ILE A 338 -3.12 -6.73 44.46
C ILE A 338 -3.79 -7.02 43.12
N LEU A 339 -4.52 -6.04 42.60
CA LEU A 339 -5.09 -6.05 41.26
C LEU A 339 -4.02 -5.69 40.23
N VAL A 340 -3.75 -6.60 39.30
CA VAL A 340 -2.77 -6.41 38.24
C VAL A 340 -3.50 -6.14 36.93
N LYS A 341 -3.16 -5.03 36.27
CA LYS A 341 -3.77 -4.62 34.99
C LYS A 341 -3.61 -5.69 33.90
N PRO A 342 -4.51 -5.72 32.89
CA PRO A 342 -4.30 -6.55 31.71
C PRO A 342 -3.02 -6.16 30.95
N THR A 343 -2.49 -7.10 30.17
CA THR A 343 -1.30 -6.86 29.32
C THR A 343 -1.65 -6.58 27.86
N LEU A 344 -2.93 -6.71 27.47
CA LEU A 344 -3.43 -6.21 26.18
C LEU A 344 -3.35 -4.68 26.15
N THR A 345 -2.52 -4.14 25.27
CA THR A 345 -2.31 -2.69 25.13
C THR A 345 -2.72 -2.14 23.78
N THR A 346 -2.98 -3.01 22.79
CA THR A 346 -3.39 -2.61 21.44
C THR A 346 -4.41 -3.61 20.88
N TYR A 347 -5.45 -3.13 20.20
CA TYR A 347 -6.46 -4.00 19.58
C TYR A 347 -5.84 -4.99 18.58
N GLY A 348 -6.26 -6.26 18.66
CA GLY A 348 -5.74 -7.34 17.81
C GLY A 348 -4.32 -7.82 18.17
N GLN A 349 -3.71 -7.29 19.23
CA GLN A 349 -2.42 -7.78 19.73
C GLN A 349 -2.57 -9.23 20.21
N SER A 350 -1.67 -10.10 19.75
CA SER A 350 -1.60 -11.51 20.15
C SER A 350 -0.16 -11.92 20.43
N GLY A 351 0.03 -12.96 21.24
CA GLY A 351 1.36 -13.46 21.61
C GLY A 351 1.41 -14.02 23.03
N ALA A 352 2.50 -14.70 23.36
CA ALA A 352 2.74 -15.21 24.71
C ALA A 352 2.81 -14.04 25.71
N GLY A 353 2.07 -14.15 26.82
CA GLY A 353 2.04 -13.12 27.88
C GLY A 353 1.03 -11.98 27.66
N ILE A 354 0.26 -11.99 26.57
CA ILE A 354 -0.85 -11.04 26.35
C ILE A 354 -2.15 -11.60 26.95
N SER A 355 -2.75 -10.84 27.87
CA SER A 355 -3.99 -11.15 28.57
C SER A 355 -4.96 -9.99 28.42
N THR A 356 -6.20 -10.30 28.07
CA THR A 356 -7.32 -9.35 28.04
C THR A 356 -7.83 -9.05 29.46
N ALA A 357 -7.72 -10.00 30.38
CA ALA A 357 -8.22 -9.90 31.75
C ALA A 357 -7.13 -9.42 32.71
N ALA A 358 -7.55 -8.63 33.70
CA ALA A 358 -6.78 -8.31 34.89
C ALA A 358 -6.67 -9.54 35.78
N THR A 359 -5.61 -9.60 36.59
CA THR A 359 -5.34 -10.72 37.49
C THR A 359 -5.17 -10.27 38.93
N LEU A 360 -5.19 -11.21 39.87
CA LEU A 360 -5.00 -10.95 41.30
C LEU A 360 -3.72 -11.63 41.78
N THR A 361 -2.87 -10.88 42.48
CA THR A 361 -1.69 -11.40 43.18
C THR A 361 -1.97 -11.43 44.68
N GLY A 362 -1.53 -12.50 45.36
CA GLY A 362 -1.81 -12.72 46.79
C GLY A 362 -3.20 -13.27 47.09
N LEU A 363 -3.94 -13.75 46.08
CA LEU A 363 -5.33 -14.20 46.23
C LEU A 363 -5.52 -15.35 47.22
N SER A 364 -4.69 -16.41 47.11
CA SER A 364 -4.74 -17.57 48.01
C SER A 364 -4.53 -17.16 49.46
N ASP A 365 -3.49 -16.35 49.67
CA ASP A 365 -3.03 -15.97 51.00
C ASP A 365 -4.01 -14.98 51.64
N PHE A 366 -4.56 -14.06 50.85
CA PHE A 366 -5.59 -13.12 51.28
C PHE A 366 -6.87 -13.84 51.70
N ASN A 367 -7.37 -14.77 50.89
CA ASN A 367 -8.58 -15.55 51.23
C ASN A 367 -8.34 -16.46 52.45
N ALA A 368 -7.18 -17.12 52.52
CA ALA A 368 -6.81 -17.97 53.66
C ALA A 368 -6.72 -17.18 54.97
N ALA A 369 -6.15 -15.97 54.93
CA ALA A 369 -6.01 -15.08 56.08
C ALA A 369 -7.35 -14.49 56.54
N THR A 370 -8.16 -14.02 55.60
CA THR A 370 -9.39 -13.24 55.90
C THR A 370 -10.66 -14.09 56.00
N GLY A 371 -10.61 -15.35 55.56
CA GLY A 371 -11.79 -16.20 55.40
C GLY A 371 -12.74 -15.74 54.28
N LYS A 372 -12.31 -14.79 53.44
CA LYS A 372 -13.10 -14.34 52.28
C LYS A 372 -13.00 -15.34 51.13
N ASN A 373 -13.97 -15.27 50.21
CA ASN A 373 -14.01 -16.08 49.00
C ASN A 373 -13.92 -15.19 47.74
N VAL A 374 -12.91 -14.32 47.70
CA VAL A 374 -12.66 -13.47 46.53
C VAL A 374 -12.17 -14.33 45.38
N ALA A 375 -12.60 -14.06 44.16
CA ALA A 375 -12.19 -14.75 42.95
C ALA A 375 -11.82 -13.76 41.84
N ALA A 376 -11.04 -14.21 40.86
CA ALA A 376 -10.73 -13.39 39.68
C ALA A 376 -12.00 -12.99 38.89
N THR A 377 -13.08 -13.78 38.99
CA THR A 377 -14.39 -13.48 38.39
C THR A 377 -15.12 -12.29 39.04
N ASP A 378 -14.67 -11.86 40.21
CA ASP A 378 -15.24 -10.70 40.93
C ASP A 378 -14.70 -9.37 40.40
N ILE A 379 -13.68 -9.41 39.55
CA ILE A 379 -13.16 -8.21 38.87
C ILE A 379 -14.24 -7.67 37.92
N LYS A 380 -14.51 -6.37 38.02
CA LYS A 380 -15.40 -5.64 37.12
C LYS A 380 -14.61 -4.64 36.28
N TYR A 381 -15.07 -4.41 35.05
CA TYR A 381 -14.48 -3.51 34.07
C TYR A 381 -15.49 -2.46 33.68
N VAL A 382 -15.06 -1.20 33.57
CA VAL A 382 -15.90 -0.07 33.15
C VAL A 382 -15.10 0.87 32.25
N GLY A 383 -15.76 1.49 31.28
CA GLY A 383 -15.14 2.46 30.37
C GLY A 383 -14.89 3.81 31.05
N ARG A 384 -13.83 4.51 30.64
CA ARG A 384 -13.49 5.88 31.09
C ARG A 384 -13.10 6.76 29.89
N ASN A 385 -12.90 8.06 30.11
CA ASN A 385 -12.46 9.03 29.08
C ASN A 385 -13.19 8.90 27.74
N ASN A 386 -14.53 9.01 27.75
CA ASN A 386 -15.42 8.86 26.58
C ASN A 386 -15.50 7.44 25.97
N THR A 387 -14.84 6.44 26.56
CA THR A 387 -15.04 5.04 26.19
C THR A 387 -16.34 4.55 26.80
N THR A 388 -17.29 4.16 25.96
CA THR A 388 -18.57 3.59 26.42
C THR A 388 -18.39 2.10 26.66
N TYR A 389 -18.37 1.69 27.93
CA TYR A 389 -18.37 0.28 28.32
C TYR A 389 -19.11 0.13 29.65
N VAL A 390 -20.30 -0.47 29.58
CA VAL A 390 -21.14 -0.74 30.75
C VAL A 390 -20.41 -1.71 31.67
N GLU A 391 -20.50 -1.46 32.97
CA GLU A 391 -19.83 -2.28 33.97
C GLU A 391 -20.13 -3.77 33.79
N SER A 392 -19.08 -4.58 33.63
CA SER A 392 -19.18 -6.00 33.31
C SER A 392 -18.04 -6.80 33.94
N SER A 393 -18.23 -8.10 34.17
CA SER A 393 -17.14 -9.03 34.50
C SER A 393 -16.39 -9.53 33.25
N THR A 394 -16.88 -9.23 32.05
CA THR A 394 -16.17 -9.51 30.80
C THR A 394 -15.05 -8.50 30.63
N ALA A 395 -13.85 -8.97 30.35
CA ALA A 395 -12.74 -8.06 30.07
C ALA A 395 -12.89 -7.44 28.67
N PRO A 396 -12.73 -6.11 28.52
CA PRO A 396 -12.83 -5.46 27.22
C PRO A 396 -11.66 -5.83 26.31
N THR A 397 -11.98 -6.02 25.03
CA THR A 397 -10.99 -6.30 23.98
C THR A 397 -10.82 -5.16 22.98
N ASN A 398 -11.81 -4.27 22.92
CA ASN A 398 -11.85 -3.16 21.97
C ASN A 398 -10.91 -2.02 22.39
N ALA A 399 -10.56 -1.16 21.45
CA ALA A 399 -9.78 0.03 21.75
C ALA A 399 -10.58 1.01 22.62
N GLY A 400 -9.91 1.59 23.60
CA GLY A 400 -10.52 2.49 24.57
C GLY A 400 -9.74 2.58 25.87
N ASP A 401 -10.20 3.45 26.74
CA ASP A 401 -9.72 3.63 28.09
C ASP A 401 -10.65 2.91 29.07
N TYR A 402 -10.09 2.08 29.95
CA TYR A 402 -10.84 1.24 30.86
C TYR A 402 -10.30 1.32 32.29
N THR A 403 -11.16 0.97 33.24
CA THR A 403 -10.81 0.75 34.65
C THR A 403 -11.20 -0.68 35.01
N ALA A 404 -10.26 -1.46 35.55
CA ALA A 404 -10.56 -2.71 36.24
C ALA A 404 -10.66 -2.44 37.75
N LYS A 405 -11.64 -3.04 38.42
CA LYS A 405 -11.87 -2.84 39.86
C LYS A 405 -12.22 -4.14 40.58
N ILE A 406 -11.82 -4.24 41.83
CA ILE A 406 -12.18 -5.32 42.76
C ILE A 406 -12.66 -4.70 44.07
N THR A 407 -13.76 -5.20 44.62
CA THR A 407 -14.36 -4.68 45.87
C THR A 407 -14.45 -5.76 46.92
N VAL A 408 -13.93 -5.49 48.11
CA VAL A 408 -13.99 -6.36 49.29
C VAL A 408 -14.41 -5.49 50.48
N GLU A 409 -15.48 -5.86 51.19
CA GLU A 409 -16.00 -5.12 52.36
C GLU A 409 -16.14 -3.60 52.10
N GLU A 410 -16.82 -3.25 51.01
CA GLU A 410 -17.06 -1.85 50.57
C GLU A 410 -15.80 -1.04 50.21
N LYS A 411 -14.61 -1.66 50.20
CA LYS A 411 -13.37 -1.04 49.75
C LYS A 411 -13.04 -1.49 48.33
N THR A 412 -12.84 -0.53 47.43
CA THR A 412 -12.58 -0.79 46.02
C THR A 412 -11.15 -0.42 45.67
N ALA A 413 -10.39 -1.40 45.18
CA ALA A 413 -9.12 -1.18 44.50
C ALA A 413 -9.36 -1.12 42.99
N SER A 414 -8.63 -0.26 42.29
CA SER A 414 -8.80 -0.03 40.86
C SER A 414 -7.47 0.21 40.14
N VAL A 415 -7.40 -0.25 38.90
CA VAL A 415 -6.31 0.04 37.97
C VAL A 415 -6.86 0.56 36.65
N GLU A 416 -6.26 1.64 36.17
CA GLU A 416 -6.57 2.20 34.87
C GLU A 416 -5.63 1.63 33.79
N TYR A 417 -6.18 1.36 32.61
CA TYR A 417 -5.40 0.94 31.45
C TYR A 417 -6.05 1.42 30.15
N THR A 418 -5.31 1.31 29.06
CA THR A 418 -5.71 1.76 27.72
C THR A 418 -5.39 0.67 26.72
N ILE A 419 -6.35 0.35 25.85
CA ILE A 419 -6.16 -0.46 24.65
C ILE A 419 -6.11 0.52 23.48
N ALA A 420 -4.92 0.74 22.91
CA ALA A 420 -4.75 1.59 21.74
C ALA A 420 -5.39 0.94 20.50
N LYS A 421 -5.76 1.76 19.50
CA LYS A 421 -6.21 1.24 18.20
C LYS A 421 -5.11 0.43 17.52
N GLY A 422 -5.49 -0.69 16.93
CA GLY A 422 -4.60 -1.54 16.14
C GLY A 422 -4.22 -0.90 14.81
N ASN A 423 -3.14 -1.39 14.20
CA ASN A 423 -2.81 -1.06 12.82
C ASN A 423 -3.54 -2.07 11.91
N PRO A 424 -4.31 -1.61 10.90
CA PRO A 424 -4.93 -2.54 9.96
C PRO A 424 -3.89 -3.11 9.00
N THR A 425 -4.21 -4.25 8.39
CA THR A 425 -3.51 -4.74 7.19
C THR A 425 -4.08 -4.00 5.98
N ALA A 426 -3.26 -3.17 5.33
CA ALA A 426 -3.67 -2.30 4.23
C ALA A 426 -2.65 -2.36 3.06
N ASN A 427 -2.64 -3.46 2.33
CA ASN A 427 -1.85 -3.58 1.11
C ASN A 427 -2.53 -2.79 -0.02
N ALA A 428 -1.75 -2.00 -0.76
CA ALA A 428 -2.26 -1.16 -1.85
C ALA A 428 -2.94 -1.99 -2.96
N PRO A 429 -4.03 -1.51 -3.57
CA PRO A 429 -4.65 -2.15 -4.74
C PRO A 429 -3.64 -2.28 -5.90
N THR A 430 -3.74 -3.37 -6.67
CA THR A 430 -2.84 -3.68 -7.79
C THR A 430 -3.64 -4.01 -9.06
N GLY A 431 -2.96 -4.04 -10.21
CA GLY A 431 -3.61 -4.36 -11.49
C GLY A 431 -4.54 -3.26 -12.02
N LEU A 432 -4.43 -2.04 -11.48
CA LEU A 432 -5.22 -0.90 -11.93
C LEU A 432 -4.71 -0.39 -13.28
N THR A 433 -5.64 -0.18 -14.21
CA THR A 433 -5.34 0.34 -15.54
C THR A 433 -6.16 1.59 -15.83
N ALA A 434 -5.61 2.46 -16.67
CA ALA A 434 -6.29 3.63 -17.20
C ALA A 434 -5.82 3.90 -18.63
N THR A 435 -6.50 4.80 -19.33
CA THR A 435 -6.10 5.29 -20.66
C THR A 435 -5.67 6.75 -20.56
N TYR A 436 -4.68 7.17 -21.35
CA TYR A 436 -4.24 8.56 -21.39
C TYR A 436 -5.42 9.53 -21.58
N GLY A 437 -5.42 10.61 -20.80
CA GLY A 437 -6.50 11.60 -20.77
C GLY A 437 -7.63 11.30 -19.77
N GLN A 438 -7.68 10.11 -19.17
CA GLN A 438 -8.58 9.84 -18.04
C GLN A 438 -8.12 10.50 -16.74
N THR A 439 -9.02 10.50 -15.75
CA THR A 439 -8.78 11.00 -14.39
C THR A 439 -8.77 9.85 -13.39
N LEU A 440 -8.31 10.12 -12.15
CA LEU A 440 -8.38 9.14 -11.07
C LEU A 440 -9.81 8.73 -10.71
N ALA A 441 -10.81 9.58 -10.97
CA ALA A 441 -12.22 9.24 -10.78
C ALA A 441 -12.67 8.09 -11.71
N ASP A 442 -12.00 7.89 -12.85
CA ASP A 442 -12.29 6.79 -13.78
C ASP A 442 -11.66 5.46 -13.32
N VAL A 443 -10.77 5.47 -12.32
CA VAL A 443 -10.05 4.29 -11.80
C VAL A 443 -10.66 3.86 -10.47
N THR A 444 -11.40 2.76 -10.48
CA THR A 444 -12.03 2.21 -9.26
C THR A 444 -11.00 1.51 -8.38
N LEU A 445 -10.96 1.89 -7.10
CA LEU A 445 -10.18 1.21 -6.07
C LEU A 445 -11.01 0.11 -5.40
N THR A 446 -10.48 -1.11 -5.36
CA THR A 446 -11.05 -2.24 -4.61
C THR A 446 -10.15 -2.58 -3.44
N ASN A 447 -10.70 -3.14 -2.36
CA ASN A 447 -9.89 -3.61 -1.23
C ASN A 447 -9.35 -5.03 -1.54
N PRO A 448 -8.02 -5.23 -1.62
CA PRO A 448 -7.44 -6.54 -1.87
C PRO A 448 -7.80 -7.60 -0.82
N ASP A 449 -7.84 -8.86 -1.26
CA ASP A 449 -8.01 -10.00 -0.36
C ASP A 449 -6.88 -10.06 0.69
N GLY A 450 -7.24 -10.41 1.93
CA GLY A 450 -6.31 -10.47 3.05
C GLY A 450 -6.06 -9.13 3.76
N ASN A 451 -6.56 -8.01 3.23
CA ASN A 451 -6.61 -6.75 3.98
C ASN A 451 -7.67 -6.80 5.08
N THR A 452 -7.51 -5.93 6.09
CA THR A 452 -8.59 -5.62 7.02
C THR A 452 -9.81 -5.12 6.21
N PRO A 453 -11.06 -5.47 6.60
CA PRO A 453 -12.24 -4.91 5.95
C PRO A 453 -12.23 -3.37 6.01
N GLY A 454 -12.44 -2.71 4.87
CA GLY A 454 -12.41 -1.27 4.74
C GLY A 454 -12.52 -0.80 3.30
N THR A 455 -12.42 0.50 3.10
CA THR A 455 -12.55 1.17 1.80
C THR A 455 -11.28 1.91 1.43
N TRP A 456 -11.02 1.98 0.13
CA TRP A 456 -9.94 2.77 -0.46
C TRP A 456 -10.51 3.97 -1.19
N GLU A 457 -9.87 5.12 -1.03
CA GLU A 457 -10.26 6.36 -1.70
C GLU A 457 -9.02 7.12 -2.17
N TRP A 458 -9.05 7.66 -3.39
CA TRP A 458 -8.00 8.54 -3.88
C TRP A 458 -7.97 9.84 -3.07
N VAL A 459 -6.78 10.35 -2.75
CA VAL A 459 -6.66 11.62 -2.02
C VAL A 459 -7.27 12.79 -2.83
N ASP A 460 -7.07 12.80 -4.15
CA ASP A 460 -7.52 13.87 -5.05
C ASP A 460 -8.18 13.30 -6.32
N ALA A 461 -9.30 12.58 -6.18
CA ALA A 461 -9.93 11.85 -7.29
C ALA A 461 -10.42 12.74 -8.46
N GLY A 462 -10.95 13.93 -8.16
CA GLY A 462 -11.88 14.64 -9.06
C GLY A 462 -11.27 15.24 -10.33
N THR A 463 -10.11 15.89 -10.24
CA THR A 463 -9.49 16.59 -11.39
C THR A 463 -8.09 16.10 -11.72
N THR A 464 -7.58 15.14 -10.97
CA THR A 464 -6.22 14.62 -11.16
C THR A 464 -6.21 13.68 -12.35
N GLY A 465 -5.55 14.09 -13.43
CA GLY A 465 -5.31 13.24 -14.59
C GLY A 465 -4.38 12.08 -14.26
N VAL A 466 -4.56 10.94 -14.93
CA VAL A 466 -3.70 9.76 -14.75
C VAL A 466 -2.29 9.94 -15.32
N GLY A 467 -2.03 11.03 -16.05
CA GLY A 467 -0.71 11.36 -16.59
C GLY A 467 -0.36 10.60 -17.87
N SER A 468 0.93 10.58 -18.20
CA SER A 468 1.47 9.94 -19.41
C SER A 468 1.40 8.41 -19.35
N VAL A 469 1.54 7.78 -20.52
CA VAL A 469 1.60 6.32 -20.67
C VAL A 469 2.75 5.72 -19.87
N GLY A 470 2.48 4.56 -19.24
CA GLY A 470 3.40 3.88 -18.35
C GLY A 470 2.86 3.77 -16.92
N ASN A 471 3.75 3.49 -15.97
CA ASN A 471 3.37 3.28 -14.57
C ASN A 471 3.43 4.61 -13.81
N GLN A 472 2.27 5.05 -13.32
CA GLN A 472 2.10 6.29 -12.61
C GLN A 472 1.69 6.00 -11.16
N THR A 473 2.29 6.71 -10.19
CA THR A 473 2.03 6.48 -8.75
C THR A 473 1.25 7.63 -8.15
N PHE A 474 0.15 7.30 -7.49
CA PHE A 474 -0.77 8.24 -6.85
C PHE A 474 -0.95 7.93 -5.37
N ARG A 475 -1.57 8.87 -4.64
CA ARG A 475 -1.83 8.74 -3.20
C ARG A 475 -3.28 8.33 -2.95
N ALA A 476 -3.46 7.30 -2.15
CA ALA A 476 -4.78 6.85 -1.67
C ALA A 476 -4.79 6.68 -0.15
N ASN A 477 -5.98 6.78 0.43
CA ASN A 477 -6.24 6.54 1.83
C ASN A 477 -7.03 5.23 1.99
N PHE A 478 -6.71 4.47 3.03
CA PHE A 478 -7.46 3.30 3.45
C PHE A 478 -8.15 3.58 4.78
N THR A 479 -9.47 3.39 4.79
CA THR A 479 -10.32 3.55 5.97
C THR A 479 -10.91 2.19 6.36
N PRO A 480 -10.45 1.57 7.47
CA PRO A 480 -11.07 0.36 7.99
C PRO A 480 -12.55 0.57 8.29
N THR A 481 -13.39 -0.44 8.08
CA THR A 481 -14.81 -0.40 8.45
C THR A 481 -14.99 -0.21 9.96
N ASP A 482 -14.13 -0.85 10.75
CA ASP A 482 -14.08 -0.68 12.21
C ASP A 482 -13.10 0.43 12.60
N THR A 483 -13.54 1.68 12.43
CA THR A 483 -12.77 2.87 12.80
C THR A 483 -12.64 3.08 14.31
N GLY A 484 -13.44 2.37 15.12
CA GLY A 484 -13.34 2.37 16.58
C GLY A 484 -12.07 1.67 17.03
N ASN A 485 -11.74 0.54 16.41
CA ASN A 485 -10.64 -0.33 16.84
C ASN A 485 -9.37 -0.24 15.99
N TYR A 486 -9.44 0.23 14.74
CA TYR A 486 -8.29 0.39 13.85
C TYR A 486 -7.98 1.84 13.51
N LYS A 487 -6.70 2.11 13.24
CA LYS A 487 -6.24 3.40 12.69
C LYS A 487 -6.48 3.45 11.18
N ALA A 488 -6.83 4.62 10.65
CA ALA A 488 -6.79 4.85 9.21
C ALA A 488 -5.33 4.91 8.71
N VAL A 489 -5.11 4.52 7.46
CA VAL A 489 -3.80 4.60 6.80
C VAL A 489 -3.91 5.60 5.66
N SER A 490 -3.09 6.65 5.68
CA SER A 490 -3.19 7.75 4.71
C SER A 490 -1.97 7.85 3.80
N ASN A 491 -2.16 8.43 2.62
CA ASN A 491 -1.11 8.74 1.65
C ASN A 491 -0.29 7.51 1.20
N MET A 492 -0.94 6.37 1.05
CA MET A 492 -0.34 5.17 0.50
C MET A 492 -0.08 5.34 -1.01
N ASN A 493 1.07 4.84 -1.48
CA ASN A 493 1.37 4.78 -2.90
C ASN A 493 0.56 3.68 -3.57
N VAL A 494 -0.18 4.03 -4.61
CA VAL A 494 -0.92 3.10 -5.47
C VAL A 494 -0.49 3.36 -6.91
N THR A 495 -0.15 2.31 -7.64
CA THR A 495 0.31 2.42 -9.04
C THR A 495 -0.83 2.12 -10.00
N VAL A 496 -0.97 2.97 -11.01
CA VAL A 496 -1.89 2.80 -12.14
C VAL A 496 -1.05 2.65 -13.41
N THR A 497 -1.32 1.62 -14.21
CA THR A 497 -0.70 1.44 -15.52
C THR A 497 -1.55 2.13 -16.58
N VAL A 498 -1.01 3.20 -17.16
CA VAL A 498 -1.68 4.02 -18.17
C VAL A 498 -1.32 3.50 -19.57
N GLY A 499 -2.33 3.10 -20.34
CA GLY A 499 -2.22 2.74 -21.74
C GLY A 499 -2.45 3.93 -22.68
N LYS A 500 -2.04 3.77 -23.94
CA LYS A 500 -2.29 4.76 -25.01
C LYS A 500 -3.78 4.95 -25.27
N ALA A 501 -4.15 6.16 -25.65
CA ALA A 501 -5.49 6.50 -26.10
C ALA A 501 -5.61 6.39 -27.62
N THR A 502 -6.84 6.26 -28.13
CA THR A 502 -7.09 6.39 -29.56
C THR A 502 -6.70 7.79 -30.04
N SER A 503 -6.10 7.87 -31.23
CA SER A 503 -5.67 9.14 -31.82
C SER A 503 -6.83 10.14 -31.95
N PRO A 504 -6.71 11.38 -31.43
CA PRO A 504 -7.76 12.40 -31.51
C PRO A 504 -7.71 13.20 -32.82
N VAL A 505 -6.80 12.85 -33.74
CA VAL A 505 -6.56 13.56 -35.00
C VAL A 505 -7.83 13.58 -35.85
N THR A 506 -8.18 14.75 -36.38
CA THR A 506 -9.31 14.94 -37.30
C THR A 506 -8.83 15.33 -38.70
N ILE A 507 -9.41 14.72 -39.73
CA ILE A 507 -9.05 14.95 -41.14
C ILE A 507 -10.28 15.41 -41.93
N ALA A 508 -10.19 16.58 -42.57
CA ALA A 508 -11.19 17.05 -43.52
C ALA A 508 -11.09 16.25 -44.83
N SER A 509 -12.17 15.58 -45.22
CA SER A 509 -12.17 14.53 -46.25
C SER A 509 -12.03 15.03 -47.69
N THR A 510 -12.06 16.34 -47.94
CA THR A 510 -12.06 16.89 -49.31
C THR A 510 -11.09 18.05 -49.48
N ALA A 511 -10.45 18.12 -50.64
CA ALA A 511 -9.70 19.28 -51.11
C ALA A 511 -9.95 19.49 -52.61
N VAL A 512 -9.71 20.70 -53.11
CA VAL A 512 -9.89 21.03 -54.54
C VAL A 512 -8.64 21.71 -55.07
N VAL A 513 -8.27 21.36 -56.31
CA VAL A 513 -7.19 22.01 -57.06
C VAL A 513 -7.59 22.11 -58.53
N THR A 514 -7.16 23.13 -59.26
CA THR A 514 -7.40 23.25 -60.71
C THR A 514 -6.29 22.55 -61.49
N ARG A 515 -6.63 21.85 -62.59
CA ARG A 515 -5.63 21.18 -63.45
C ARG A 515 -4.56 22.13 -63.99
N GLY A 516 -3.43 21.56 -64.44
CA GLY A 516 -2.35 22.27 -65.12
C GLY A 516 -1.19 22.68 -64.22
N GLY A 517 -0.72 21.77 -63.35
CA GLY A 517 0.48 22.00 -62.52
C GLY A 517 0.26 22.85 -61.27
N ARG A 518 -0.98 23.05 -60.81
CA ARG A 518 -1.29 23.79 -59.58
C ARG A 518 -1.08 22.91 -58.34
N THR A 519 -0.87 23.54 -57.19
CA THR A 519 -0.62 22.83 -55.94
C THR A 519 -1.73 23.05 -54.92
N VAL A 520 -1.94 22.06 -54.07
CA VAL A 520 -2.74 22.14 -52.85
C VAL A 520 -1.97 21.52 -51.68
N ASN A 521 -1.92 22.21 -50.55
CA ASN A 521 -1.26 21.70 -49.34
C ASN A 521 -2.28 20.98 -48.45
N LEU A 522 -2.19 19.66 -48.42
CA LEU A 522 -3.11 18.79 -47.68
C LEU A 522 -2.88 18.81 -46.17
N ALA A 523 -1.80 19.44 -45.68
CA ALA A 523 -1.62 19.64 -44.24
C ALA A 523 -2.72 20.52 -43.63
N ASN A 524 -3.32 21.40 -44.43
CA ASN A 524 -4.45 22.23 -44.00
C ASN A 524 -5.72 21.42 -43.71
N ASN A 525 -5.78 20.16 -44.15
CA ASN A 525 -6.89 19.25 -43.88
C ASN A 525 -6.70 18.43 -42.60
N VAL A 526 -5.55 18.53 -41.92
CA VAL A 526 -5.22 17.71 -40.75
C VAL A 526 -5.16 18.58 -39.49
N THR A 527 -5.88 18.20 -38.45
CA THR A 527 -5.77 18.83 -37.12
C THR A 527 -5.38 17.76 -36.09
N LEU A 528 -4.25 17.96 -35.41
CA LEU A 528 -3.65 16.91 -34.57
C LEU A 528 -4.26 16.75 -33.17
N ASN A 529 -4.99 17.76 -32.67
CA ASN A 529 -5.71 17.71 -31.38
C ASN A 529 -4.89 17.16 -30.20
N GLY A 530 -3.60 17.52 -30.12
CA GLY A 530 -2.69 17.11 -29.05
C GLY A 530 -1.82 15.88 -29.37
N ALA A 531 -2.09 15.15 -30.45
CA ALA A 531 -1.18 14.13 -30.95
C ALA A 531 0.10 14.75 -31.53
N THR A 532 1.21 14.05 -31.36
CA THR A 532 2.54 14.46 -31.85
C THR A 532 3.16 13.48 -32.82
N GLY A 533 2.43 12.42 -33.17
CA GLY A 533 2.84 11.43 -34.15
C GLY A 533 3.17 12.04 -35.52
N ASN A 534 4.15 11.46 -36.22
CA ASN A 534 4.55 11.92 -37.55
C ASN A 534 3.40 11.70 -38.57
N VAL A 535 3.11 12.73 -39.36
CA VAL A 535 2.05 12.69 -40.39
C VAL A 535 2.65 12.31 -41.75
N THR A 536 2.06 11.32 -42.41
CA THR A 536 2.50 10.85 -43.72
C THR A 536 1.35 10.88 -44.73
N TYR A 537 1.67 11.21 -45.97
CA TYR A 537 0.72 11.33 -47.08
C TYR A 537 1.14 10.38 -48.20
N ALA A 538 0.18 9.64 -48.74
CA ALA A 538 0.40 8.75 -49.88
C ALA A 538 -0.79 8.78 -50.84
N ILE A 539 -0.51 8.93 -52.13
CA ILE A 539 -1.54 8.72 -53.16
C ILE A 539 -1.97 7.25 -53.10
N ASN A 540 -3.28 7.02 -53.04
CA ASN A 540 -3.88 5.69 -53.00
C ASN A 540 -4.66 5.46 -54.30
N GLY A 541 -4.17 4.54 -55.14
CA GLY A 541 -4.75 4.26 -56.46
C GLY A 541 -4.15 5.13 -57.57
N GLU A 542 -4.97 5.47 -58.56
CA GLU A 542 -4.53 6.23 -59.74
C GLU A 542 -4.20 7.68 -59.39
N ALA A 543 -3.01 8.13 -59.79
CA ALA A 543 -2.58 9.50 -59.53
C ALA A 543 -3.25 10.54 -60.44
N ASN A 544 -3.96 10.13 -61.50
CA ASN A 544 -4.59 11.01 -62.49
C ASN A 544 -3.66 12.14 -63.00
N GLY A 545 -2.37 11.81 -63.20
CA GLY A 545 -1.33 12.76 -63.60
C GLY A 545 -0.80 13.68 -62.50
N CYS A 546 -1.27 13.53 -61.25
CA CYS A 546 -0.77 14.29 -60.10
C CYS A 546 0.54 13.71 -59.55
N THR A 547 1.30 14.56 -58.88
CA THR A 547 2.47 14.17 -58.08
C THR A 547 2.30 14.64 -56.65
N LEU A 548 2.90 13.93 -55.69
CA LEU A 548 2.84 14.27 -54.27
C LEU A 548 4.26 14.40 -53.71
N SER A 549 4.54 15.52 -53.03
CA SER A 549 5.80 15.74 -52.32
C SER A 549 5.48 16.23 -50.90
N GLY A 550 5.73 15.37 -49.91
CA GLY A 550 5.25 15.60 -48.55
C GLY A 550 3.72 15.75 -48.53
N SER A 551 3.22 16.86 -47.98
CA SER A 551 1.79 17.18 -47.96
C SER A 551 1.29 17.93 -49.20
N THR A 552 2.17 18.31 -50.12
CA THR A 552 1.81 19.14 -51.28
C THR A 552 1.54 18.28 -52.49
N LEU A 553 0.29 18.28 -52.95
CA LEU A 553 -0.12 17.62 -54.18
C LEU A 553 -0.08 18.62 -55.34
N THR A 554 0.57 18.24 -56.44
CA THR A 554 0.62 19.00 -57.70
C THR A 554 -0.27 18.33 -58.74
N SER A 555 -1.23 19.06 -59.30
CA SER A 555 -2.22 18.54 -60.26
C SER A 555 -1.62 18.27 -61.64
N GLY A 556 -2.05 17.19 -62.29
CA GLY A 556 -1.80 16.94 -63.73
C GLY A 556 -2.71 17.76 -64.65
N ASN A 557 -2.83 17.35 -65.91
CA ASN A 557 -3.72 17.97 -66.91
C ASN A 557 -5.12 17.34 -66.97
N ASN A 558 -5.34 16.23 -66.28
CA ASN A 558 -6.61 15.52 -66.29
C ASN A 558 -7.54 16.04 -65.20
N THR A 559 -8.84 16.13 -65.48
CA THR A 559 -9.88 16.36 -64.47
C THR A 559 -10.26 15.04 -63.77
N GLY A 560 -10.87 15.11 -62.58
CA GLY A 560 -11.32 13.94 -61.85
C GLY A 560 -10.88 13.96 -60.39
N ASN A 561 -10.82 12.81 -59.73
CA ASN A 561 -10.48 12.71 -58.32
C ASN A 561 -9.18 11.94 -58.10
N VAL A 562 -8.40 12.34 -57.10
CA VAL A 562 -7.26 11.60 -56.56
C VAL A 562 -7.49 11.39 -55.07
N ILE A 563 -7.27 10.17 -54.59
CA ILE A 563 -7.38 9.87 -53.16
C ILE A 563 -5.98 9.93 -52.56
N VAL A 564 -5.80 10.74 -51.53
CA VAL A 564 -4.57 10.79 -50.73
C VAL A 564 -4.90 10.26 -49.35
N ASN A 565 -4.31 9.13 -48.99
CA ASN A 565 -4.38 8.60 -47.64
C ASN A 565 -3.42 9.36 -46.73
N VAL A 566 -3.94 9.79 -45.59
CA VAL A 566 -3.17 10.37 -44.50
C VAL A 566 -3.12 9.37 -43.35
N SER A 567 -1.94 9.14 -42.81
CA SER A 567 -1.77 8.37 -41.57
C SER A 567 -0.93 9.15 -40.59
N VAL A 568 -1.16 8.91 -39.30
CA VAL A 568 -0.37 9.51 -38.21
C VAL A 568 0.22 8.37 -37.41
N ALA A 569 1.55 8.36 -37.26
CA ALA A 569 2.23 7.35 -36.45
C ALA A 569 1.78 7.43 -34.98
N ALA A 570 1.91 6.33 -34.24
CA ALA A 570 1.73 6.37 -32.79
C ALA A 570 2.79 7.28 -32.16
N ASP A 571 2.42 7.96 -31.07
CA ASP A 571 3.35 8.73 -30.24
C ASP A 571 3.40 8.16 -28.82
N ASP A 572 3.93 8.89 -27.84
CA ASP A 572 4.05 8.40 -26.47
C ASP A 572 2.68 8.12 -25.84
N ASN A 573 1.64 8.89 -26.19
CA ASN A 573 0.35 8.88 -25.50
C ASN A 573 -0.82 8.38 -26.35
N TYR A 574 -0.70 8.39 -27.67
CA TYR A 574 -1.75 8.01 -28.60
C TYR A 574 -1.33 6.87 -29.53
N ASP A 575 -2.29 6.01 -29.86
CA ASP A 575 -2.17 5.00 -30.89
C ASP A 575 -2.07 5.63 -32.29
N ALA A 576 -1.57 4.87 -33.26
CA ALA A 576 -1.47 5.33 -34.64
C ALA A 576 -2.87 5.54 -35.25
N LEU A 577 -3.04 6.63 -36.00
CA LEU A 577 -4.20 6.80 -36.86
C LEU A 577 -3.98 6.03 -38.17
N ALA A 578 -4.85 5.05 -38.42
CA ALA A 578 -4.86 4.31 -39.68
C ALA A 578 -5.12 5.22 -40.89
N ALA A 579 -4.72 4.76 -42.07
CA ALA A 579 -4.87 5.47 -43.33
C ALA A 579 -6.30 5.98 -43.54
N THR A 580 -6.47 7.29 -43.51
CA THR A 580 -7.75 7.99 -43.65
C THR A 580 -7.71 8.84 -44.93
N PRO A 581 -8.71 8.73 -45.84
CA PRO A 581 -8.62 9.34 -47.16
C PRO A 581 -9.01 10.81 -47.18
N ILE A 582 -8.30 11.59 -47.99
CA ILE A 582 -8.73 12.88 -48.53
C ILE A 582 -9.00 12.68 -50.02
N THR A 583 -10.23 12.95 -50.46
CA THR A 583 -10.55 13.04 -51.88
C THR A 583 -10.20 14.43 -52.40
N VAL A 584 -9.20 14.51 -53.26
CA VAL A 584 -8.78 15.73 -53.94
C VAL A 584 -9.45 15.78 -55.31
N THR A 585 -10.34 16.75 -55.51
CA THR A 585 -10.99 16.98 -56.80
C THR A 585 -10.16 17.93 -57.66
N ILE A 586 -9.76 17.44 -58.83
CA ILE A 586 -9.09 18.19 -59.88
C ILE A 586 -10.15 18.79 -60.78
N SER A 587 -10.38 20.08 -60.59
CA SER A 587 -11.33 20.90 -61.34
C SER A 587 -10.74 21.37 -62.67
N ASP A 588 -11.63 21.62 -63.64
CA ASP A 588 -11.23 22.28 -64.88
C ASP A 588 -10.93 23.78 -64.63
N LYS A 589 -10.28 24.42 -65.59
CA LYS A 589 -10.12 25.87 -65.58
C LYS A 589 -11.49 26.54 -65.73
N GLY A 590 -11.64 27.73 -65.15
CA GLY A 590 -12.83 28.56 -65.39
C GLY A 590 -12.97 28.91 -66.87
N THR A 591 -14.18 29.23 -67.31
CA THR A 591 -14.44 29.78 -68.65
C THR A 591 -14.30 31.29 -68.62
N GLN A 592 -13.82 31.89 -69.72
CA GLN A 592 -13.85 33.35 -69.91
C GLN A 592 -14.69 33.73 -71.13
N THR A 593 -15.35 34.87 -71.08
CA THR A 593 -16.30 35.37 -72.07
C THR A 593 -15.76 36.64 -72.71
N ILE A 594 -15.65 36.63 -74.04
CA ILE A 594 -15.22 37.81 -74.81
C ILE A 594 -16.44 38.67 -75.15
N THR A 595 -16.38 39.95 -74.78
CA THR A 595 -17.36 40.97 -75.19
C THR A 595 -16.74 41.84 -76.27
N ALA A 596 -17.38 41.85 -77.44
CA ALA A 596 -16.99 42.61 -78.63
C ALA A 596 -18.22 42.76 -79.53
N SER A 597 -18.33 43.90 -80.22
CA SER A 597 -19.44 44.22 -81.13
C SER A 597 -18.96 44.23 -82.58
N ASP A 598 -19.87 43.96 -83.51
CA ASP A 598 -19.61 44.09 -84.94
C ASP A 598 -19.23 45.53 -85.30
N VAL A 599 -18.32 45.66 -86.27
CA VAL A 599 -17.77 46.94 -86.70
C VAL A 599 -18.28 47.26 -88.09
N THR A 600 -18.79 48.48 -88.28
CA THR A 600 -19.08 49.00 -89.63
C THR A 600 -18.05 50.07 -89.97
N ALA A 601 -17.45 49.95 -91.16
CA ALA A 601 -16.51 50.89 -91.72
C ALA A 601 -16.92 51.28 -93.13
N THR A 602 -16.40 52.40 -93.61
CA THR A 602 -16.54 52.81 -95.02
C THR A 602 -15.21 52.62 -95.74
N TYR A 603 -15.22 52.31 -97.05
CA TYR A 603 -13.99 52.20 -97.84
C TYR A 603 -13.13 53.46 -97.74
N GLY A 604 -11.85 53.31 -97.40
CA GLY A 604 -10.92 54.43 -97.19
C GLY A 604 -10.99 55.09 -95.81
N GLU A 605 -11.90 54.67 -94.92
CA GLU A 605 -11.96 55.17 -93.55
C GLU A 605 -10.75 54.66 -92.72
N ILE A 606 -10.12 55.56 -91.97
CA ILE A 606 -8.96 55.26 -91.10
C ILE A 606 -9.36 55.30 -89.62
N GLY A 607 -8.62 54.57 -88.78
CA GLY A 607 -8.80 54.61 -87.32
C GLY A 607 -9.94 53.73 -86.77
N LYS A 608 -10.60 52.94 -87.62
CA LYS A 608 -11.53 51.90 -87.17
C LYS A 608 -10.76 50.74 -86.52
N LYS A 609 -11.35 50.12 -85.50
CA LYS A 609 -10.79 48.97 -84.79
C LYS A 609 -11.90 48.06 -84.25
N VAL A 610 -11.57 46.80 -84.02
CA VAL A 610 -12.37 45.89 -83.20
C VAL A 610 -11.99 46.11 -81.75
N GLU A 611 -12.96 46.50 -80.91
CA GLU A 611 -12.75 46.61 -79.46
C GLU A 611 -13.30 45.36 -78.77
N ALA A 612 -12.48 44.75 -77.92
CA ALA A 612 -12.89 43.60 -77.14
C ALA A 612 -12.38 43.65 -75.70
N THR A 613 -13.16 43.07 -74.80
CA THR A 613 -12.80 42.82 -73.39
C THR A 613 -13.11 41.38 -73.04
N THR A 614 -12.53 40.87 -71.95
CA THR A 614 -12.85 39.56 -71.37
C THR A 614 -13.17 39.72 -69.89
N ASP A 615 -14.09 38.90 -69.37
CA ASP A 615 -14.37 38.79 -67.92
C ASP A 615 -13.29 37.97 -67.18
N GLY A 616 -12.42 37.30 -67.93
CA GLY A 616 -11.23 36.62 -67.43
C GLY A 616 -9.99 37.52 -67.38
N ASN A 617 -8.84 36.90 -67.18
CA ASN A 617 -7.54 37.56 -67.19
C ASN A 617 -6.66 37.16 -68.40
N GLY A 618 -7.26 36.55 -69.43
CA GLY A 618 -6.57 36.23 -70.68
C GLY A 618 -6.19 37.49 -71.44
N ALA A 619 -4.95 37.56 -71.93
CA ALA A 619 -4.54 38.62 -72.83
C ALA A 619 -5.35 38.53 -74.14
N ILE A 620 -5.88 39.67 -74.61
CA ILE A 620 -6.66 39.74 -75.84
C ILE A 620 -5.73 39.89 -77.05
N SER A 621 -5.99 39.11 -78.09
CA SER A 621 -5.35 39.23 -79.40
C SER A 621 -6.37 39.13 -80.53
N TYR A 622 -5.97 39.62 -81.71
CA TYR A 622 -6.82 39.70 -82.90
C TYR A 622 -6.16 39.01 -84.09
N ALA A 623 -6.94 38.31 -84.90
CA ALA A 623 -6.48 37.71 -86.14
C ALA A 623 -7.57 37.79 -87.22
N VAL A 624 -7.17 37.97 -88.48
CA VAL A 624 -8.13 37.89 -89.59
C VAL A 624 -8.53 36.43 -89.80
N LYS A 625 -9.83 36.14 -89.85
CA LYS A 625 -10.34 34.80 -90.16
C LYS A 625 -9.99 34.44 -91.61
N GLU A 626 -9.69 33.17 -91.86
CA GLU A 626 -9.50 32.64 -93.21
C GLU A 626 -10.67 33.04 -94.13
N GLY A 627 -10.35 33.51 -95.34
CA GLY A 627 -11.32 34.06 -96.30
C GLY A 627 -11.63 35.55 -96.15
N SER A 628 -11.14 36.23 -95.10
CA SER A 628 -11.38 37.67 -94.87
C SER A 628 -10.19 38.59 -95.20
N ALA A 629 -9.03 38.03 -95.55
CA ALA A 629 -7.77 38.77 -95.75
C ALA A 629 -7.77 39.72 -96.97
N ASP A 630 -8.63 39.47 -97.96
CA ASP A 630 -8.81 40.35 -99.14
C ASP A 630 -9.53 41.66 -98.78
N TYR A 631 -10.24 41.69 -97.65
CA TYR A 631 -11.10 42.81 -97.25
C TYR A 631 -10.44 43.70 -96.19
N ILE A 632 -9.69 43.11 -95.26
CA ILE A 632 -9.03 43.82 -94.16
C ILE A 632 -7.65 43.24 -93.81
N ASP A 633 -6.82 44.04 -93.14
CA ASP A 633 -5.85 43.55 -92.16
C ASP A 633 -6.27 43.99 -90.75
N VAL A 634 -5.79 43.28 -89.72
CA VAL A 634 -5.97 43.66 -88.31
C VAL A 634 -4.65 43.64 -87.56
N ASP A 635 -4.41 44.65 -86.74
CA ASP A 635 -3.29 44.65 -85.80
C ASP A 635 -3.56 43.67 -84.65
N ALA A 636 -2.62 42.74 -84.44
CA ALA A 636 -2.83 41.59 -83.56
C ALA A 636 -2.99 41.95 -82.07
N THR A 637 -2.62 43.15 -81.65
CA THR A 637 -2.68 43.58 -80.24
C THR A 637 -3.72 44.67 -80.00
N THR A 638 -3.89 45.61 -80.94
CA THR A 638 -4.76 46.78 -80.79
C THR A 638 -6.12 46.62 -81.45
N GLY A 639 -6.29 45.63 -82.32
CA GLY A 639 -7.51 45.42 -83.10
C GLY A 639 -7.73 46.46 -84.20
N ALA A 640 -6.74 47.33 -84.47
CA ALA A 640 -6.82 48.35 -85.50
C ALA A 640 -6.96 47.74 -86.90
N LEU A 641 -7.92 48.25 -87.68
CA LEU A 641 -8.27 47.72 -89.00
C LEU A 641 -7.62 48.54 -90.11
N THR A 642 -7.09 47.84 -91.11
CA THR A 642 -6.74 48.44 -92.42
C THR A 642 -7.72 47.92 -93.46
N ILE A 643 -8.52 48.82 -94.03
CA ILE A 643 -9.57 48.47 -95.00
C ILE A 643 -8.96 48.34 -96.40
N LYS A 644 -9.19 47.21 -97.07
CA LYS A 644 -8.67 46.92 -98.42
C LYS A 644 -9.75 46.87 -99.49
N LYS A 645 -10.95 46.38 -99.15
CA LYS A 645 -12.02 46.13 -100.11
C LYS A 645 -13.41 46.23 -99.47
N VAL A 646 -14.38 46.72 -100.22
CA VAL A 646 -15.81 46.70 -99.85
C VAL A 646 -16.32 45.26 -99.75
N GLY A 647 -17.17 44.99 -98.76
CA GLY A 647 -17.71 43.66 -98.49
C GLY A 647 -17.71 43.35 -96.99
N THR A 648 -17.69 42.06 -96.66
CA THR A 648 -17.75 41.59 -95.27
C THR A 648 -16.51 40.78 -94.93
N ALA A 649 -15.91 41.07 -93.78
CA ALA A 649 -14.78 40.37 -93.20
C ALA A 649 -15.09 39.90 -91.78
N THR A 650 -14.32 38.93 -91.27
CA THR A 650 -14.41 38.46 -89.89
C THR A 650 -13.06 38.52 -89.20
N VAL A 651 -13.04 39.08 -87.98
CA VAL A 651 -11.89 39.05 -87.07
C VAL A 651 -12.15 38.04 -85.96
N ILE A 652 -11.19 37.17 -85.69
CA ILE A 652 -11.17 36.29 -84.52
C ILE A 652 -10.49 37.05 -83.39
N VAL A 653 -11.22 37.25 -82.31
CA VAL A 653 -10.69 37.75 -81.04
C VAL A 653 -10.41 36.55 -80.14
N THR A 654 -9.19 36.45 -79.62
CA THR A 654 -8.78 35.39 -78.69
C THR A 654 -8.46 35.99 -77.33
N ALA A 655 -9.03 35.42 -76.27
CA ALA A 655 -8.55 35.62 -74.91
C ALA A 655 -7.67 34.43 -74.54
N ALA A 656 -6.39 34.70 -74.30
CA ALA A 656 -5.39 33.66 -74.06
C ALA A 656 -5.74 32.78 -72.83
N GLU A 657 -5.36 31.51 -72.88
CA GLU A 657 -5.44 30.62 -71.73
C GLU A 657 -4.55 31.16 -70.61
N THR A 658 -5.08 31.14 -69.39
CA THR A 658 -4.32 31.49 -68.20
C THR A 658 -4.27 30.30 -67.26
N ALA A 659 -3.62 30.50 -66.11
CA ALA A 659 -3.57 29.48 -65.11
C ALA A 659 -4.95 29.25 -64.44
N THR A 660 -5.89 30.19 -64.53
CA THR A 660 -7.24 30.13 -63.94
C THR A 660 -8.36 29.95 -64.96
N TYR A 661 -8.18 30.44 -66.19
CA TYR A 661 -9.21 30.40 -67.23
C TYR A 661 -8.74 29.66 -68.49
N ALA A 662 -9.63 28.89 -69.12
CA ALA A 662 -9.41 28.27 -70.43
C ALA A 662 -9.42 29.33 -71.55
N GLN A 663 -8.76 29.06 -72.68
CA GLN A 663 -8.81 29.96 -73.85
C GLN A 663 -10.26 30.16 -74.33
N ALA A 664 -10.59 31.38 -74.75
CA ALA A 664 -11.84 31.67 -75.44
C ALA A 664 -11.59 32.36 -76.78
N ASN A 665 -12.50 32.14 -77.73
CA ASN A 665 -12.48 32.77 -79.05
C ASN A 665 -13.86 33.37 -79.36
N LYS A 666 -13.89 34.53 -80.02
CA LYS A 666 -15.11 35.15 -80.53
C LYS A 666 -14.87 35.72 -81.92
N GLU A 667 -15.83 35.51 -82.81
CA GLU A 667 -15.81 36.11 -84.14
C GLU A 667 -16.57 37.44 -84.12
N VAL A 668 -15.97 38.46 -84.74
CA VAL A 668 -16.54 39.80 -84.92
C VAL A 668 -16.65 40.07 -86.40
N THR A 669 -17.85 40.44 -86.87
CA THR A 669 -18.07 40.82 -88.26
C THR A 669 -17.67 42.28 -88.48
N VAL A 670 -16.94 42.51 -89.57
CA VAL A 670 -16.60 43.84 -90.08
C VAL A 670 -17.31 44.03 -91.41
N THR A 671 -18.24 44.97 -91.48
CA THR A 671 -18.94 45.35 -92.71
C THR A 671 -18.30 46.61 -93.28
N ILE A 672 -17.82 46.53 -94.52
CA ILE A 672 -17.20 47.63 -95.24
C ILE A 672 -18.19 48.13 -96.30
N ASN A 673 -18.78 49.30 -96.05
CA ASN A 673 -19.67 49.98 -96.96
C ASN A 673 -18.88 50.77 -98.03
N LYS A 674 -19.54 51.04 -99.16
CA LYS A 674 -18.99 51.94 -100.18
C LYS A 674 -18.90 53.37 -99.65
N ALA A 675 -17.80 54.07 -99.97
CA ALA A 675 -17.69 55.52 -99.76
C ALA A 675 -18.55 56.29 -100.76
N ASN A 676 -18.81 57.58 -100.58
CA ASN A 676 -19.48 58.38 -101.62
C ASN A 676 -18.45 58.88 -102.64
N SER A 677 -18.79 58.85 -103.93
CA SER A 677 -17.99 59.53 -104.96
C SER A 677 -18.04 61.04 -104.79
N THR A 678 -16.96 61.75 -105.13
CA THR A 678 -16.88 63.20 -104.94
C THR A 678 -16.42 63.93 -106.19
N VAL A 679 -17.27 64.84 -106.67
CA VAL A 679 -16.90 65.79 -107.73
C VAL A 679 -15.88 66.79 -107.18
N THR A 680 -14.62 66.68 -107.60
CA THR A 680 -13.51 67.54 -107.15
C THR A 680 -13.47 68.89 -107.86
N LYS A 681 -13.95 68.93 -109.10
CA LYS A 681 -14.10 70.16 -109.87
C LYS A 681 -15.45 70.14 -110.57
N ALA A 682 -16.31 71.08 -110.23
CA ALA A 682 -17.58 71.24 -110.92
C ALA A 682 -17.35 71.59 -112.41
N PRO A 683 -18.23 71.13 -113.30
CA PRO A 683 -18.26 71.61 -114.68
C PRO A 683 -18.45 73.14 -114.73
N THR A 684 -17.92 73.79 -115.76
CA THR A 684 -18.06 75.24 -115.94
C THR A 684 -18.91 75.54 -117.16
N ALA A 685 -19.92 76.40 -117.01
CA ALA A 685 -20.76 76.83 -118.12
C ALA A 685 -19.92 77.55 -119.19
N LYS A 686 -20.12 77.22 -120.47
CA LYS A 686 -19.48 77.96 -121.55
C LYS A 686 -20.28 79.21 -121.90
N THR A 687 -19.58 80.24 -122.37
CA THR A 687 -20.21 81.42 -122.97
C THR A 687 -20.41 81.15 -124.46
N LEU A 688 -21.66 81.05 -124.91
CA LEU A 688 -22.01 80.59 -126.24
C LEU A 688 -22.91 81.61 -126.96
N THR A 689 -22.70 81.75 -128.27
CA THR A 689 -23.52 82.56 -129.18
C THR A 689 -24.09 81.64 -130.25
N TYR A 690 -25.35 81.85 -130.64
CA TYR A 690 -26.06 81.02 -131.62
C TYR A 690 -25.40 81.13 -132.99
N ASN A 691 -24.91 80.00 -133.51
CA ASN A 691 -24.23 79.91 -134.79
C ASN A 691 -24.82 78.82 -135.71
N GLY A 692 -26.00 78.30 -135.36
CA GLY A 692 -26.69 77.25 -136.11
C GLY A 692 -26.03 75.86 -136.06
N GLN A 693 -25.02 75.64 -135.22
CA GLN A 693 -24.37 74.34 -135.02
C GLN A 693 -24.50 73.86 -133.56
N ALA A 694 -24.43 72.55 -133.34
CA ALA A 694 -24.48 71.99 -131.99
C ALA A 694 -23.24 72.41 -131.18
N GLN A 695 -23.45 73.07 -130.04
CA GLN A 695 -22.39 73.58 -129.18
C GLN A 695 -22.38 72.84 -127.85
N ALA A 696 -21.20 72.38 -127.41
CA ALA A 696 -21.02 71.78 -126.09
C ALA A 696 -21.32 72.81 -124.99
N LEU A 697 -22.17 72.46 -124.04
CA LEU A 697 -22.73 73.41 -123.08
C LEU A 697 -21.78 73.73 -121.91
N VAL A 698 -21.01 72.74 -121.46
CA VAL A 698 -20.07 72.91 -120.33
C VAL A 698 -18.67 72.51 -120.71
N THR A 699 -17.70 73.02 -119.97
CA THR A 699 -16.37 72.40 -119.85
C THR A 699 -16.46 71.34 -118.75
N ALA A 700 -15.97 70.13 -119.03
CA ALA A 700 -16.09 69.00 -118.13
C ALA A 700 -15.52 69.29 -116.74
N GLY A 701 -16.22 68.81 -115.72
CA GLY A 701 -15.73 68.69 -114.35
C GLY A 701 -14.82 67.46 -114.19
N THR A 702 -14.24 67.31 -113.01
CA THR A 702 -13.46 66.14 -112.62
C THR A 702 -13.97 65.58 -111.31
N THR A 703 -13.78 64.28 -111.11
CA THR A 703 -14.11 63.57 -109.87
C THR A 703 -12.84 62.93 -109.30
N ALA A 704 -12.77 62.77 -107.98
CA ALA A 704 -11.69 62.00 -107.33
C ALA A 704 -11.90 60.49 -107.44
N SER A 705 -13.15 60.07 -107.53
CA SER A 705 -13.58 58.66 -107.57
C SER A 705 -14.88 58.52 -108.37
N GLY A 706 -15.12 57.34 -108.93
CA GLY A 706 -16.20 57.14 -109.90
C GLY A 706 -15.96 57.87 -111.23
N GLU A 707 -17.01 58.04 -112.02
CA GLU A 707 -16.96 58.63 -113.36
C GLU A 707 -17.92 59.83 -113.49
N MET A 708 -17.44 60.94 -114.04
CA MET A 708 -18.28 62.11 -114.29
C MET A 708 -19.28 61.85 -115.40
N GLN A 709 -20.56 62.06 -115.11
CA GLN A 709 -21.64 61.98 -116.09
C GLN A 709 -22.53 63.21 -116.05
N TYR A 710 -23.17 63.47 -117.20
CA TYR A 710 -23.97 64.65 -117.49
C TYR A 710 -25.31 64.26 -118.11
N ALA A 711 -26.34 65.04 -117.83
CA ALA A 711 -27.65 64.91 -118.43
C ALA A 711 -28.25 66.31 -118.69
N LEU A 712 -29.07 66.44 -119.72
CA LEU A 712 -29.97 67.58 -119.84
C LEU A 712 -31.20 67.39 -118.95
N GLY A 713 -31.77 68.50 -118.50
CA GLY A 713 -32.93 68.48 -117.64
C GLY A 713 -33.67 69.81 -117.57
N THR A 714 -34.45 69.93 -116.51
CA THR A 714 -35.09 71.16 -116.06
C THR A 714 -34.31 71.75 -114.89
N GLU A 715 -34.80 72.86 -114.34
CA GLU A 715 -34.23 73.50 -113.14
C GLU A 715 -34.19 72.57 -111.92
N THR A 716 -35.08 71.58 -111.83
CA THR A 716 -35.26 70.76 -110.62
C THR A 716 -34.79 69.31 -110.75
N ALA A 717 -34.64 68.78 -111.97
CA ALA A 717 -34.14 67.42 -112.18
C ALA A 717 -33.57 67.21 -113.59
N ALA A 718 -32.68 66.22 -113.73
CA ALA A 718 -32.34 65.65 -115.03
C ALA A 718 -33.57 64.97 -115.64
N THR A 719 -33.88 65.25 -116.91
CA THR A 719 -34.95 64.56 -117.66
C THR A 719 -34.39 63.56 -118.65
N GLU A 720 -33.11 63.70 -119.01
CA GLU A 720 -32.36 62.78 -119.86
C GLU A 720 -31.48 61.85 -119.03
N PRO A 721 -31.08 60.68 -119.57
CA PRO A 721 -30.14 59.79 -118.89
C PRO A 721 -28.77 60.46 -118.70
N TYR A 722 -28.13 60.19 -117.56
CA TYR A 722 -26.74 60.56 -117.35
C TYR A 722 -25.84 59.77 -118.29
N THR A 723 -24.97 60.48 -119.02
CA THR A 723 -23.98 59.90 -119.92
C THR A 723 -22.63 60.58 -119.73
N THR A 724 -21.54 59.95 -120.17
CA THR A 724 -20.18 60.55 -120.08
C THR A 724 -19.96 61.68 -121.10
N SER A 725 -20.85 61.81 -122.08
CA SER A 725 -20.79 62.85 -123.12
C SER A 725 -21.20 64.21 -122.56
N ILE A 726 -20.42 65.25 -122.88
CA ILE A 726 -20.82 66.64 -122.59
C ILE A 726 -22.06 66.98 -123.44
N PRO A 727 -23.19 67.39 -122.82
CA PRO A 727 -24.38 67.71 -123.59
C PRO A 727 -24.14 68.88 -124.53
N THR A 728 -24.73 68.79 -125.72
CA THR A 728 -24.69 69.84 -126.74
C THR A 728 -26.09 70.38 -126.98
N ALA A 729 -26.19 71.64 -127.39
CA ALA A 729 -27.42 72.21 -127.92
C ALA A 729 -27.13 73.15 -129.09
N THR A 730 -28.07 73.24 -130.03
CA THR A 730 -27.94 74.07 -131.23
C THR A 730 -28.65 75.40 -131.10
N ASP A 731 -29.87 75.40 -130.52
CA ASP A 731 -30.76 76.56 -130.50
C ASP A 731 -30.39 77.58 -129.41
N ALA A 732 -30.77 78.85 -129.61
CA ALA A 732 -30.66 79.86 -128.58
C ALA A 732 -31.65 79.55 -127.44
N GLY A 733 -31.18 79.55 -126.20
CA GLY A 733 -32.01 79.17 -125.05
C GLY A 733 -31.21 78.96 -123.76
N THR A 734 -31.94 78.69 -122.68
CA THR A 734 -31.39 78.32 -121.37
C THR A 734 -31.47 76.80 -121.19
N TYR A 735 -30.32 76.19 -120.87
CA TYR A 735 -30.16 74.76 -120.71
C TYR A 735 -29.68 74.42 -119.30
N TYR A 736 -30.29 73.41 -118.69
CA TYR A 736 -29.93 72.90 -117.37
C TYR A 736 -29.12 71.62 -117.54
N VAL A 737 -27.80 71.71 -117.31
CA VAL A 737 -26.89 70.58 -117.39
C VAL A 737 -26.73 70.01 -115.99
N TRP A 738 -27.33 68.85 -115.75
CA TRP A 738 -27.14 68.09 -114.53
C TRP A 738 -25.87 67.26 -114.62
N TYR A 739 -25.14 67.13 -113.52
CA TYR A 739 -23.94 66.34 -113.43
C TYR A 739 -23.84 65.61 -112.09
N LYS A 740 -23.24 64.42 -112.11
CA LYS A 740 -22.87 63.65 -110.92
C LYS A 740 -21.62 62.83 -111.21
N ALA A 741 -20.94 62.39 -110.17
CA ALA A 741 -20.00 61.28 -110.27
C ALA A 741 -20.78 59.98 -110.04
N VAL A 742 -20.89 59.12 -111.04
CA VAL A 742 -21.40 57.74 -110.89
C VAL A 742 -20.34 56.92 -110.18
N GLY A 743 -20.74 56.18 -109.15
CA GLY A 743 -19.83 55.40 -108.31
C GLY A 743 -19.15 54.23 -109.02
N ASP A 744 -18.17 53.64 -108.33
CA ASP A 744 -17.40 52.46 -108.75
C ASP A 744 -17.61 51.28 -107.78
N ASP A 745 -16.76 50.25 -107.83
CA ASP A 745 -16.83 49.10 -106.92
C ASP A 745 -16.63 49.48 -105.44
N ALA A 746 -15.93 50.58 -105.18
CA ALA A 746 -15.61 51.08 -103.86
C ALA A 746 -16.44 52.29 -103.42
N HIS A 747 -17.06 53.00 -104.37
CA HIS A 747 -17.81 54.22 -104.13
C HIS A 747 -19.25 54.17 -104.67
N SER A 748 -20.19 54.77 -103.96
CA SER A 748 -21.56 55.05 -104.39
C SER A 748 -21.61 56.34 -105.22
N ASP A 749 -22.70 56.58 -105.95
CA ASP A 749 -22.93 57.81 -106.71
C ASP A 749 -22.87 59.06 -105.82
N SER A 750 -22.31 60.16 -106.34
CA SER A 750 -22.44 61.48 -105.72
C SER A 750 -23.86 62.03 -105.88
N GLU A 751 -24.26 62.94 -104.99
CA GLU A 751 -25.49 63.71 -105.22
C GLU A 751 -25.43 64.48 -106.56
N PRO A 752 -26.48 64.43 -107.39
CA PRO A 752 -26.52 65.18 -108.62
C PRO A 752 -26.67 66.69 -108.40
N LYS A 753 -25.98 67.48 -109.22
CA LYS A 753 -26.00 68.96 -109.17
C LYS A 753 -26.27 69.54 -110.55
N CYS A 754 -26.81 70.75 -110.61
CA CYS A 754 -27.19 71.43 -111.86
C CYS A 754 -26.31 72.64 -112.13
N ILE A 755 -25.93 72.86 -113.39
CA ILE A 755 -25.34 74.11 -113.89
C ILE A 755 -26.14 74.65 -115.07
N ILE A 756 -26.40 75.96 -115.05
CA ILE A 756 -27.21 76.65 -116.05
C ILE A 756 -26.27 77.21 -117.14
N VAL A 757 -26.62 76.96 -118.41
CA VAL A 757 -25.88 77.43 -119.59
C VAL A 757 -26.85 78.16 -120.52
N THR A 758 -26.41 79.26 -121.15
CA THR A 758 -27.23 80.03 -122.10
C THR A 758 -26.51 80.20 -123.44
N ILE A 759 -27.21 79.92 -124.54
CA ILE A 759 -26.80 80.24 -125.92
C ILE A 759 -27.52 81.54 -126.35
N ARG A 760 -26.78 82.61 -126.64
CA ARG A 760 -27.34 83.95 -126.95
C ARG A 760 -27.57 84.17 -128.46
N ALA A 761 -28.65 84.84 -128.88
CA ALA A 761 -28.95 85.13 -130.30
C ALA A 761 -28.12 86.30 -130.89
N GLU A 762 -27.82 86.30 -132.21
CA GLU A 762 -26.98 87.32 -132.90
C GLU A 762 -27.76 88.59 -133.37
N GLY A 763 -27.44 89.74 -132.75
CA GLY A 763 -27.43 91.15 -133.24
C GLY A 763 -28.56 91.79 -134.09
N SER A 764 -29.32 92.72 -133.50
CA SER A 764 -29.71 94.01 -134.14
C SER A 764 -29.79 95.11 -133.07
N GLY A 765 -29.20 96.30 -133.31
CA GLY A 765 -29.11 97.37 -132.32
C GLY A 765 -30.29 98.35 -132.37
N GLY A 766 -30.82 98.72 -131.20
CA GLY A 766 -31.86 99.74 -131.03
C GLY A 766 -32.26 99.93 -129.56
N ASP A 767 -32.23 101.18 -129.13
CA ASP A 767 -32.28 101.77 -127.78
C ASP A 767 -33.63 101.61 -127.02
N GLY A 768 -33.60 101.74 -125.68
CA GLY A 768 -34.81 101.85 -124.85
C GLY A 768 -34.71 101.28 -123.43
N ALA A 769 -34.37 102.14 -122.47
CA ALA A 769 -34.24 101.85 -121.04
C ALA A 769 -35.54 101.41 -120.32
N TYR A 770 -35.40 100.53 -119.33
CA TYR A 770 -36.31 100.40 -118.18
C TYR A 770 -35.52 100.10 -116.89
N VAL A 771 -35.73 100.92 -115.88
CA VAL A 771 -35.32 100.82 -114.45
C VAL A 771 -36.66 100.72 -113.70
N PRO A 772 -36.90 99.94 -112.60
CA PRO A 772 -36.11 99.78 -111.35
C PRO A 772 -36.14 98.30 -110.85
N SER A 773 -35.70 97.83 -109.67
CA SER A 773 -35.62 98.36 -108.29
C SER A 773 -34.75 97.41 -107.45
N THR A 774 -33.98 97.95 -106.50
CA THR A 774 -33.47 97.19 -105.35
C THR A 774 -34.62 96.76 -104.43
N PRO A 775 -34.42 95.69 -103.64
CA PRO A 775 -34.46 95.90 -102.20
C PRO A 775 -33.31 95.18 -101.47
N THR A 776 -32.67 95.91 -100.57
CA THR A 776 -32.15 95.39 -99.28
C THR A 776 -33.32 95.47 -98.26
N PRO A 777 -33.27 94.97 -97.00
CA PRO A 777 -32.38 94.04 -96.28
C PRO A 777 -33.16 93.02 -95.40
N THR A 778 -32.50 92.10 -94.67
CA THR A 778 -32.83 91.76 -93.25
C THR A 778 -31.74 90.89 -92.61
N THR A 779 -31.03 91.48 -91.65
CA THR A 779 -30.22 90.87 -90.58
C THR A 779 -31.09 89.91 -89.71
N PRO A 780 -30.52 88.98 -88.91
CA PRO A 780 -29.98 89.37 -87.61
C PRO A 780 -28.71 88.63 -87.17
N ALA A 781 -27.96 89.30 -86.28
CA ALA A 781 -26.97 88.67 -85.44
C ALA A 781 -27.66 87.83 -84.36
N GLU A 782 -27.20 86.60 -84.13
CA GLU A 782 -27.34 85.93 -82.84
C GLU A 782 -26.02 85.23 -82.49
N SER A 783 -25.37 85.76 -81.46
CA SER A 783 -24.50 85.00 -80.57
C SER A 783 -25.34 83.95 -79.85
N TYR A 784 -24.86 82.70 -79.73
CA TYR A 784 -25.25 81.87 -78.60
C TYR A 784 -24.11 80.98 -78.09
N THR A 785 -24.17 80.85 -76.78
CA THR A 785 -23.24 80.34 -75.78
C THR A 785 -22.93 78.84 -75.89
N VAL A 786 -21.68 78.47 -75.58
CA VAL A 786 -21.37 77.15 -75.03
C VAL A 786 -21.75 77.17 -73.53
N PRO A 787 -22.61 76.27 -73.04
CA PRO A 787 -22.82 76.10 -71.61
C PRO A 787 -21.59 75.40 -71.01
N VAL A 788 -21.13 75.96 -69.89
CA VAL A 788 -20.27 75.24 -68.94
C VAL A 788 -21.14 74.19 -68.27
N SER A 789 -20.73 72.92 -68.32
CA SER A 789 -21.03 71.94 -67.27
C SER A 789 -19.70 71.53 -66.63
N ASN A 790 -19.35 72.30 -65.62
CA ASN A 790 -18.71 71.85 -64.40
C ASN A 790 -19.30 70.52 -63.90
N GLU A 791 -18.49 69.47 -63.85
CA GLU A 791 -18.26 68.53 -62.72
C GLU A 791 -16.93 67.82 -63.03
N ASN A 792 -15.80 68.24 -62.46
CA ASN A 792 -15.32 67.86 -61.14
C ASN A 792 -15.50 66.36 -60.81
N THR A 793 -14.57 65.53 -61.29
CA THR A 793 -13.95 64.51 -60.44
C THR A 793 -12.48 64.37 -60.79
N VAL A 794 -11.67 65.24 -60.17
CA VAL A 794 -10.32 64.86 -59.78
C VAL A 794 -10.49 63.94 -58.57
N ASN A 795 -10.27 62.64 -58.75
CA ASN A 795 -9.93 61.76 -57.65
C ASN A 795 -8.43 61.51 -57.72
N ILE A 796 -7.69 62.35 -56.99
CA ILE A 796 -6.37 61.95 -56.50
C ILE A 796 -6.62 61.18 -55.20
N SER A 797 -6.56 59.86 -55.29
CA SER A 797 -6.05 59.03 -54.19
C SER A 797 -4.61 58.70 -54.56
N THR A 798 -3.63 59.47 -54.08
CA THR A 798 -2.78 59.09 -52.94
C THR A 798 -2.40 57.60 -52.91
N ASN A 799 -1.13 57.37 -53.22
CA ASN A 799 -0.14 56.81 -52.30
C ASN A 799 -0.51 55.51 -51.54
N ILE A 800 0.24 54.45 -51.82
CA ILE A 800 1.08 53.68 -50.87
C ILE A 800 1.19 52.21 -51.31
N SER A 801 2.43 51.79 -51.48
CA SER A 801 2.98 50.43 -51.44
C SER A 801 2.03 49.23 -51.38
N ALA A 802 2.25 48.29 -52.30
CA ALA A 802 2.76 46.95 -51.97
C ALA A 802 3.51 46.41 -53.20
#